data_AF-A0A485KJL9-F1
#
_entry.id   AF-A0A485KJL9-F1
#
_cell.length_a   1.000
_cell.length_b   1.000
_cell.length_c   1.000
_cell.angle_alpha   90.00
_cell.angle_beta   90.00
_cell.angle_gamma   90.00
#
_symmetry.space_group_name_H-M   'P 1'
#
loop_
_entity.id
_entity.type
_entity.pdbx_description
1 polymer ?
#
loop_
_entity_poly.entity_id
_entity_poly.type
_entity_poly.pdbx_seq_one_letter_code
_entity_poly.pdbx_strand_id
1 'polypeptide(L)'
;MDDPKLYQPFFFGVSGNFTALHIDCDRTFVVEDPDATTGARVEGLSSPGSWDGLLTTKESIDDNGNTVLTMECGASSSMDAYLVNVYVPTRSIRAVTFAAAGGTLVIYPDTLVNAPTDSISITNANAGTVFVQDRALSIQNLHLHAAGAGSIQWDVPTTVVAAAADLRTSDAGNVTLFASNLFLALEMKASTAGRGDIAISSANMTVLTHLVTDIAGSGDVVYKSNPHGTCNTHAIKQMGPGTAFTSSLVCATTTVVSASTGDTFVASTTALDVDQMGSGQVYLDQDTWPSVSGPVLRSPMSSTIPAIVHVSLPPHALNASAKPYEQPTNDPATDAIWKTRGGIQRNDEARGPITALDLDCGRSFVIESPVARTVKIDAITNSPYYHWHSYGQSQTMIDGEMTLKVVCVPTNNSEPHYVNIYVSTQSIRKITSRADGDVVVYPNTLASSNTTNLTIQNAGSGNIFVQDSTVTAHTLSLHADTSGSIQWNVPTTVVAHTLDLQTAAGGSIFLFASTTLAAQSLVATTQASGSIAVEAATMTVSSMITNIAGAGSIVYSATASTCGSHSIKQMGPGNAYTSAIGCVDTTVLAASTGDIYVASTTSFDVNQMGSGNVYLQQVVPLPPHVSGSYQLLPTNPRTIMIPHVPVPPHALTSQQPTQPTPQLPRVEFSFLGTLVLLFVILGLCYAVWRWFARRNNTTKLSTTTNNEASALCANLPATYQHDPTSHEFCQSLPEQQQLYNPNSGTINYVGTGGASVPLHQLQPREIESFVPQDRVSTQTGGNLPRY
;
A
#
# COMPACT_ATOMS: atom_id res chain seq x y z
N MET A 1 -45.74 12.40 22.04
CA MET A 1 -44.46 12.84 22.64
C MET A 1 -43.56 11.66 22.42
N ASP A 2 -42.85 11.72 21.30
CA ASP A 2 -42.29 10.55 20.65
C ASP A 2 -40.89 10.25 21.23
N ASP A 3 -40.69 8.98 21.48
CA ASP A 3 -39.51 8.36 22.11
C ASP A 3 -38.29 8.48 21.17
N PRO A 4 -37.15 9.06 21.59
CA PRO A 4 -35.98 9.19 20.73
C PRO A 4 -35.27 7.83 20.61
N LYS A 5 -35.50 7.17 19.47
CA LYS A 5 -34.86 5.91 19.08
C LYS A 5 -33.34 6.07 19.03
N LEU A 6 -32.63 5.09 19.60
CA LEU A 6 -31.19 4.87 19.41
C LEU A 6 -30.80 4.98 17.93
N TYR A 7 -29.57 5.39 17.66
CA TYR A 7 -28.89 5.22 16.37
C TYR A 7 -28.82 3.74 16.02
N GLN A 8 -29.90 3.19 15.48
CA GLN A 8 -29.89 1.84 14.92
C GLN A 8 -29.25 1.95 13.54
N PRO A 9 -28.13 1.25 13.28
CA PRO A 9 -27.65 1.11 11.91
C PRO A 9 -28.80 0.51 11.10
N PHE A 10 -29.17 1.20 10.01
CA PHE A 10 -30.20 0.71 9.10
C PHE A 10 -29.54 -0.26 8.14
N PHE A 11 -30.10 -1.47 8.06
CA PHE A 11 -29.63 -2.51 7.16
C PHE A 11 -30.74 -2.85 6.17
N PHE A 12 -30.39 -2.89 4.89
CA PHE A 12 -31.19 -3.59 3.90
C PHE A 12 -30.27 -4.39 2.98
N GLY A 13 -30.66 -5.63 2.73
CA GLY A 13 -30.05 -6.43 1.68
C GLY A 13 -30.71 -6.06 0.36
N VAL A 14 -29.91 -5.90 -0.69
CA VAL A 14 -30.40 -5.73 -2.05
C VAL A 14 -30.05 -7.00 -2.82
N SER A 15 -31.07 -7.68 -3.34
CA SER A 15 -30.99 -9.08 -3.81
C SER A 15 -30.33 -9.26 -5.18
N GLY A 16 -29.79 -8.20 -5.77
CA GLY A 16 -29.16 -8.20 -7.10
C GLY A 16 -27.63 -8.26 -7.08
N ASN A 17 -27.06 -8.89 -8.12
CA ASN A 17 -25.64 -8.76 -8.44
C ASN A 17 -25.39 -7.43 -9.15
N PHE A 18 -25.12 -6.39 -8.37
CA PHE A 18 -24.81 -5.07 -8.93
C PHE A 18 -23.41 -5.05 -9.50
N THR A 19 -23.31 -4.52 -10.71
CA THR A 19 -22.02 -4.21 -11.34
C THR A 19 -21.79 -2.71 -11.45
N ALA A 20 -22.77 -1.90 -11.05
CA ALA A 20 -22.69 -0.46 -11.10
C ALA A 20 -23.33 0.19 -9.87
N LEU A 21 -22.79 1.34 -9.46
CA LEU A 21 -23.30 2.13 -8.34
C LEU A 21 -23.60 3.56 -8.82
N HIS A 22 -24.76 4.09 -8.47
CA HIS A 22 -25.10 5.50 -8.61
C HIS A 22 -25.38 6.06 -7.22
N ILE A 23 -24.51 6.92 -6.70
CA ILE A 23 -24.47 7.32 -5.29
C ILE A 23 -24.63 8.84 -5.21
N ASP A 24 -25.74 9.29 -4.64
CA ASP A 24 -25.99 10.68 -4.28
C ASP A 24 -26.14 10.75 -2.76
N CYS A 25 -25.01 10.61 -2.06
CA CYS A 25 -24.94 10.56 -0.60
C CYS A 25 -23.71 11.33 -0.11
N ASP A 26 -23.85 12.02 1.03
CA ASP A 26 -22.79 12.88 1.57
C ASP A 26 -21.51 12.12 1.92
N ARG A 27 -21.62 10.93 2.50
CA ARG A 27 -20.45 10.11 2.86
C ARG A 27 -20.73 8.65 2.61
N THR A 28 -19.98 8.05 1.69
CA THR A 28 -20.18 6.66 1.31
C THR A 28 -18.86 5.91 1.21
N PHE A 29 -18.86 4.68 1.68
CA PHE A 29 -17.73 3.76 1.64
C PHE A 29 -18.18 2.49 0.95
N VAL A 30 -17.57 2.16 -0.19
CA VAL A 30 -17.81 0.89 -0.89
C VAL A 30 -16.77 -0.09 -0.37
N VAL A 31 -17.24 -1.15 0.28
CA VAL A 31 -16.42 -2.12 1.02
C VAL A 31 -16.63 -3.50 0.41
N GLU A 32 -15.55 -4.27 0.29
CA GLU A 32 -15.67 -5.68 -0.10
C GLU A 32 -16.44 -6.45 1.00
N ASP A 33 -17.42 -7.24 0.58
CA ASP A 33 -17.99 -8.32 1.37
C ASP A 33 -17.66 -9.64 0.66
N PRO A 34 -16.61 -10.35 1.13
CA PRO A 34 -16.18 -11.60 0.50
C PRO A 34 -17.19 -12.74 0.67
N ASP A 35 -18.16 -12.58 1.56
CA ASP A 35 -19.22 -13.56 1.81
C ASP A 35 -20.46 -13.30 0.94
N ALA A 36 -20.55 -12.11 0.34
CA ALA A 36 -21.62 -11.75 -0.57
C ALA A 36 -21.45 -12.47 -1.90
N THR A 37 -22.28 -13.49 -2.15
CA THR A 37 -22.27 -14.25 -3.40
C THR A 37 -23.25 -13.73 -4.46
N THR A 38 -24.33 -13.05 -4.04
CA THR A 38 -25.41 -12.64 -4.96
C THR A 38 -26.01 -11.26 -4.72
N GLY A 39 -25.58 -10.52 -3.70
CA GLY A 39 -26.28 -9.30 -3.27
C GLY A 39 -25.38 -8.31 -2.54
N ALA A 40 -25.66 -7.02 -2.70
CA ALA A 40 -25.02 -5.99 -1.89
C ALA A 40 -25.73 -5.83 -0.54
N ARG A 41 -25.00 -5.43 0.50
CA ARG A 41 -25.57 -5.01 1.78
C ARG A 41 -25.29 -3.53 1.97
N VAL A 42 -26.31 -2.77 2.30
CA VAL A 42 -26.13 -1.36 2.64
C VAL A 42 -26.36 -1.18 4.12
N GLU A 43 -25.41 -0.53 4.77
CA GLU A 43 -25.50 -0.11 6.17
C GLU A 43 -25.42 1.40 6.21
N GLY A 44 -26.18 2.04 7.08
CA GLY A 44 -26.01 3.46 7.25
C GLY A 44 -26.29 3.98 8.65
N LEU A 45 -25.58 5.06 8.94
CA LEU A 45 -25.62 5.83 10.17
C LEU A 45 -26.04 7.26 9.82
N SER A 46 -26.98 7.82 10.58
CA SER A 46 -27.34 9.24 10.50
C SER A 46 -27.00 9.96 11.81
N SER A 47 -27.01 11.29 11.79
CA SER A 47 -27.30 12.16 12.94
C SER A 47 -28.75 11.94 13.44
N PRO A 48 -29.20 12.52 14.58
CA PRO A 48 -30.43 12.09 15.29
C PRO A 48 -31.77 12.43 14.59
N GLY A 49 -31.77 12.66 13.27
CA GLY A 49 -32.97 12.64 12.45
C GLY A 49 -33.39 11.20 12.11
N SER A 50 -34.69 10.97 11.91
CA SER A 50 -35.17 9.70 11.35
C SER A 50 -34.51 9.46 10.00
N TRP A 51 -34.13 8.21 9.74
CA TRP A 51 -33.63 7.72 8.44
C TRP A 51 -34.73 7.70 7.36
N ASP A 52 -35.64 8.68 7.38
CA ASP A 52 -36.71 8.86 6.38
C ASP A 52 -36.14 9.36 5.03
N GLY A 53 -34.84 9.65 4.97
CA GLY A 53 -34.14 10.29 3.85
C GLY A 53 -33.41 9.37 2.86
N LEU A 54 -33.40 8.05 3.05
CA LEU A 54 -33.01 7.14 1.96
C LEU A 54 -34.21 7.06 0.99
N LEU A 55 -34.37 8.12 0.20
CA LEU A 55 -35.58 8.43 -0.56
C LEU A 55 -35.93 7.34 -1.56
N THR A 56 -34.90 6.69 -2.14
CA THR A 56 -35.11 5.49 -2.95
C THR A 56 -33.82 4.70 -3.12
N THR A 57 -33.89 3.38 -2.89
CA THR A 57 -33.00 2.44 -3.58
C THR A 57 -33.72 1.93 -4.81
N LYS A 58 -33.12 2.12 -5.98
CA LYS A 58 -33.65 1.60 -7.25
C LYS A 58 -32.61 0.69 -7.87
N GLU A 59 -33.07 -0.51 -8.17
CA GLU A 59 -32.37 -1.41 -9.08
C GLU A 59 -32.78 -1.04 -10.50
N SER A 60 -31.81 -0.79 -11.36
CA SER A 60 -32.07 -0.53 -12.79
C SER A 60 -30.99 -1.20 -13.63
N ILE A 61 -31.24 -1.31 -14.94
CA ILE A 61 -30.23 -1.75 -15.90
C ILE A 61 -29.86 -0.51 -16.72
N ASP A 62 -28.57 -0.16 -16.75
CA ASP A 62 -28.10 0.95 -17.59
C ASP A 62 -28.03 0.57 -19.08
N ASP A 63 -27.73 1.55 -19.93
CA ASP A 63 -27.60 1.34 -21.39
C ASP A 63 -26.47 0.37 -21.75
N ASN A 64 -25.55 0.08 -20.82
CA ASN A 64 -24.45 -0.87 -20.98
C ASN A 64 -24.78 -2.26 -20.44
N GLY A 65 -26.00 -2.48 -19.96
CA GLY A 65 -26.43 -3.76 -19.39
C GLY A 65 -25.95 -4.01 -17.96
N ASN A 66 -25.37 -3.01 -17.28
CA ASN A 66 -24.98 -3.13 -15.88
C ASN A 66 -26.22 -3.08 -14.98
N THR A 67 -26.22 -3.91 -13.93
CA THR A 67 -27.23 -3.77 -12.87
C THR A 67 -26.75 -2.67 -11.91
N VAL A 68 -27.47 -1.55 -11.90
CA VAL A 68 -27.13 -0.35 -11.14
C VAL A 68 -27.90 -0.31 -9.83
N LEU A 69 -27.17 -0.17 -8.72
CA LEU A 69 -27.72 0.23 -7.44
C LEU A 69 -27.72 1.76 -7.36
N THR A 70 -28.90 2.37 -7.44
CA THR A 70 -29.06 3.81 -7.22
C THR A 70 -29.38 4.07 -5.75
N MET A 71 -28.61 4.94 -5.10
CA MET A 71 -28.81 5.39 -3.73
C MET A 71 -28.85 6.90 -3.69
N GLU A 72 -29.95 7.44 -3.18
CA GLU A 72 -30.12 8.86 -2.89
C GLU A 72 -30.30 9.02 -1.38
N CYS A 73 -29.35 9.68 -0.73
CA CYS A 73 -29.39 10.02 0.68
C CYS A 73 -29.72 11.51 0.81
N GLY A 74 -31.02 11.82 0.80
CA GLY A 74 -31.48 13.19 0.99
C GLY A 74 -31.46 13.56 2.47
N ALA A 75 -30.56 14.44 2.88
CA ALA A 75 -30.68 15.09 4.17
C ALA A 75 -31.93 15.97 4.18
N SER A 76 -32.88 15.67 5.08
CA SER A 76 -34.07 16.50 5.28
C SER A 76 -33.72 17.93 5.76
N SER A 77 -32.50 18.10 6.28
CA SER A 77 -31.94 19.37 6.74
C SER A 77 -30.44 19.43 6.47
N SER A 78 -29.87 20.63 6.32
CA SER A 78 -28.41 20.84 6.17
C SER A 78 -27.58 20.51 7.43
N MET A 79 -28.20 19.97 8.48
CA MET A 79 -27.54 19.56 9.72
C MET A 79 -27.38 18.04 9.82
N ASP A 80 -27.99 17.27 8.92
CA ASP A 80 -27.93 15.82 8.96
C ASP A 80 -26.84 15.29 8.03
N ALA A 81 -25.86 14.58 8.59
CA ALA A 81 -24.81 13.91 7.83
C ALA A 81 -25.06 12.40 7.86
N TYR A 82 -24.99 11.78 6.69
CA TYR A 82 -25.12 10.33 6.53
C TYR A 82 -23.75 9.71 6.27
N LEU A 83 -23.51 8.56 6.90
CA LEU A 83 -22.42 7.66 6.56
C LEU A 83 -23.04 6.37 6.09
N VAL A 84 -22.72 5.98 4.86
CA VAL A 84 -23.26 4.78 4.21
C VAL A 84 -22.12 3.84 3.86
N ASN A 85 -22.22 2.59 4.28
CA ASN A 85 -21.36 1.51 3.85
C ASN A 85 -22.11 0.66 2.82
N VAL A 86 -21.50 0.44 1.67
CA VAL A 86 -22.03 -0.37 0.59
C VAL A 86 -21.11 -1.57 0.46
N TYR A 87 -21.54 -2.68 1.05
CA TYR A 87 -20.87 -3.95 0.99
C TYR A 87 -21.21 -4.64 -0.33
N VAL A 88 -20.19 -4.90 -1.14
CA VAL A 88 -20.34 -5.47 -2.49
C VAL A 88 -19.54 -6.77 -2.60
N PRO A 89 -19.98 -7.73 -3.43
CA PRO A 89 -19.18 -8.92 -3.71
C PRO A 89 -17.77 -8.57 -4.19
N THR A 90 -16.80 -9.42 -3.86
CA THR A 90 -15.42 -9.31 -4.33
C THR A 90 -15.35 -9.10 -5.84
N ARG A 91 -14.64 -8.06 -6.26
CA ARG A 91 -14.33 -7.73 -7.66
C ARG A 91 -15.56 -7.63 -8.56
N SER A 92 -16.67 -7.08 -8.05
CA SER A 92 -17.96 -7.03 -8.77
C SER A 92 -18.25 -5.70 -9.46
N ILE A 93 -17.68 -4.60 -8.99
CA ILE A 93 -18.06 -3.25 -9.43
C ILE A 93 -17.26 -2.83 -10.66
N ARG A 94 -17.97 -2.42 -11.71
CA ARG A 94 -17.49 -1.96 -13.02
C ARG A 94 -17.69 -0.47 -13.21
N ALA A 95 -18.81 0.07 -12.71
CA ALA A 95 -19.14 1.48 -12.90
C ALA A 95 -19.56 2.16 -11.61
N VAL A 96 -19.13 3.41 -11.43
CA VAL A 96 -19.52 4.23 -10.29
C VAL A 96 -19.82 5.64 -10.78
N THR A 97 -21.02 6.14 -10.47
CA THR A 97 -21.39 7.54 -10.63
C THR A 97 -21.62 8.14 -9.25
N PHE A 98 -20.83 9.16 -8.90
CA PHE A 98 -21.00 9.92 -7.68
C PHE A 98 -21.64 11.28 -7.99
N ALA A 99 -22.82 11.53 -7.42
CA ALA A 99 -23.64 12.70 -7.70
C ALA A 99 -23.87 13.58 -6.46
N ALA A 100 -23.16 13.36 -5.35
CA ALA A 100 -23.34 14.20 -4.17
C ALA A 100 -22.94 15.67 -4.41
N ALA A 101 -23.80 16.59 -3.96
CA ALA A 101 -23.59 18.04 -4.08
C ALA A 101 -22.44 18.57 -3.19
N GLY A 102 -21.95 17.79 -2.24
CA GLY A 102 -20.84 18.14 -1.35
C GLY A 102 -20.59 16.99 -0.38
N GLY A 103 -19.82 15.98 -0.83
CA GLY A 103 -19.64 14.74 -0.10
C GLY A 103 -18.36 13.99 -0.44
N THR A 104 -18.21 12.79 0.09
CA THR A 104 -17.08 11.89 -0.14
C THR A 104 -17.56 10.50 -0.48
N LEU A 105 -16.99 9.92 -1.52
CA LEU A 105 -17.05 8.49 -1.80
C LEU A 105 -15.66 7.86 -1.66
N VAL A 106 -15.53 6.79 -0.88
CA VAL A 106 -14.30 5.98 -0.80
C VAL A 106 -14.60 4.59 -1.32
N ILE A 107 -13.83 4.14 -2.31
CA ILE A 107 -13.90 2.78 -2.86
C ILE A 107 -12.69 2.02 -2.34
N TYR A 108 -12.93 1.02 -1.49
CA TYR A 108 -11.86 0.21 -0.90
C TYR A 108 -11.36 -0.90 -1.85
N PRO A 109 -10.19 -1.48 -1.55
CA PRO A 109 -9.63 -2.58 -2.35
C PRO A 109 -10.60 -3.75 -2.50
N ASP A 110 -10.36 -4.54 -3.54
CA ASP A 110 -11.09 -5.79 -3.82
C ASP A 110 -12.59 -5.61 -4.14
N THR A 111 -13.06 -4.38 -4.33
CA THR A 111 -14.44 -4.08 -4.76
C THR A 111 -14.58 -3.97 -6.29
N LEU A 112 -13.58 -3.38 -6.96
CA LEU A 112 -13.58 -3.15 -8.40
C LEU A 112 -13.13 -4.40 -9.17
N VAL A 113 -13.74 -4.62 -10.35
CA VAL A 113 -13.35 -5.70 -11.26
C VAL A 113 -11.85 -5.68 -11.56
N ASN A 114 -11.24 -6.87 -11.65
CA ASN A 114 -9.81 -7.02 -11.93
C ASN A 114 -9.59 -8.15 -12.94
N ALA A 115 -9.96 -7.86 -14.19
CA ALA A 115 -9.70 -8.75 -15.32
C ALA A 115 -9.41 -7.95 -16.59
N PRO A 116 -8.46 -8.37 -17.43
CA PRO A 116 -8.05 -7.63 -18.64
C PRO A 116 -9.13 -7.54 -19.71
N THR A 117 -10.27 -8.22 -19.53
CA THR A 117 -11.47 -8.15 -20.37
C THR A 117 -12.54 -7.22 -19.82
N ASP A 118 -12.36 -6.69 -18.61
CA ASP A 118 -13.35 -5.90 -17.90
C ASP A 118 -12.96 -4.42 -17.87
N SER A 119 -13.93 -3.53 -17.95
CA SER A 119 -13.70 -2.09 -17.95
C SER A 119 -14.18 -1.46 -16.64
N ILE A 120 -13.46 -0.43 -16.18
CA ILE A 120 -13.84 0.40 -15.04
C ILE A 120 -14.20 1.80 -15.51
N SER A 121 -15.34 2.32 -15.07
CA SER A 121 -15.77 3.70 -15.32
C SER A 121 -16.19 4.40 -14.03
N ILE A 122 -15.51 5.49 -13.68
CA ILE A 122 -15.83 6.30 -12.51
C ILE A 122 -16.11 7.74 -12.94
N THR A 123 -17.30 8.22 -12.61
CA THR A 123 -17.75 9.57 -12.91
C THR A 123 -18.09 10.30 -11.62
N ASN A 124 -17.52 11.49 -11.44
CA ASN A 124 -17.93 12.42 -10.39
C ASN A 124 -18.69 13.58 -11.04
N ALA A 125 -20.00 13.57 -10.87
CA ALA A 125 -20.92 14.45 -11.57
C ALA A 125 -21.05 15.84 -10.93
N ASN A 126 -20.80 15.95 -9.63
CA ASN A 126 -21.08 17.15 -8.85
C ASN A 126 -19.82 17.61 -8.07
N ALA A 127 -19.95 18.14 -6.86
CA ALA A 127 -18.86 18.81 -6.14
C ALA A 127 -18.16 17.95 -5.07
N GLY A 128 -18.59 16.71 -4.86
CA GLY A 128 -17.96 15.80 -3.89
C GLY A 128 -16.58 15.27 -4.33
N THR A 129 -15.93 14.45 -3.51
CA THR A 129 -14.63 13.85 -3.83
C THR A 129 -14.72 12.33 -3.83
N VAL A 130 -14.19 11.69 -4.87
CA VAL A 130 -14.10 10.23 -4.98
C VAL A 130 -12.66 9.80 -4.74
N PHE A 131 -12.46 8.89 -3.80
CA PHE A 131 -11.20 8.22 -3.53
C PHE A 131 -11.30 6.77 -3.95
N VAL A 132 -10.33 6.29 -4.71
CA VAL A 132 -10.28 4.90 -5.16
C VAL A 132 -9.00 4.27 -4.67
N GLN A 133 -9.12 3.15 -3.98
CA GLN A 133 -7.99 2.37 -3.49
C GLN A 133 -8.07 0.93 -3.96
N ASP A 134 -6.95 0.40 -4.41
CA ASP A 134 -6.78 -1.02 -4.68
C ASP A 134 -5.31 -1.41 -4.54
N ARG A 135 -5.02 -2.70 -4.49
CA ARG A 135 -3.65 -3.23 -4.42
C ARG A 135 -3.00 -3.22 -5.80
N ALA A 136 -3.72 -3.74 -6.79
CA ALA A 136 -3.32 -3.81 -8.19
C ALA A 136 -4.54 -4.08 -9.08
N LEU A 137 -4.60 -3.45 -10.23
CA LEU A 137 -5.67 -3.63 -11.21
C LEU A 137 -5.11 -3.93 -12.60
N SER A 138 -5.64 -4.96 -13.24
CA SER A 138 -5.44 -5.30 -14.64
C SER A 138 -6.80 -5.34 -15.33
N ILE A 139 -7.06 -4.35 -16.19
CA ILE A 139 -8.37 -4.07 -16.77
C ILE A 139 -8.26 -3.78 -18.27
N GLN A 140 -9.37 -3.90 -18.99
CA GLN A 140 -9.44 -3.57 -20.40
C GLN A 140 -9.39 -2.06 -20.63
N ASN A 141 -10.35 -1.32 -20.07
CA ASN A 141 -10.45 0.13 -20.19
C ASN A 141 -10.60 0.78 -18.82
N LEU A 142 -10.05 1.99 -18.69
CA LEU A 142 -10.19 2.84 -17.52
C LEU A 142 -10.77 4.19 -17.94
N HIS A 143 -11.92 4.55 -17.40
CA HIS A 143 -12.55 5.85 -17.63
C HIS A 143 -12.69 6.60 -16.31
N LEU A 144 -12.05 7.76 -16.19
CA LEU A 144 -12.17 8.66 -15.04
C LEU A 144 -12.68 10.01 -15.52
N HIS A 145 -13.84 10.46 -15.02
CA HIS A 145 -14.46 11.70 -15.47
C HIS A 145 -14.93 12.56 -14.30
N ALA A 146 -14.22 13.66 -14.04
CA ALA A 146 -14.69 14.74 -13.17
C ALA A 146 -15.55 15.71 -13.99
N ALA A 147 -16.85 15.45 -14.04
CA ALA A 147 -17.80 16.24 -14.82
C ALA A 147 -18.25 17.51 -14.07
N GLY A 148 -18.28 17.48 -12.73
CA GLY A 148 -18.62 18.62 -11.88
C GLY A 148 -17.39 19.33 -11.28
N ALA A 149 -17.61 20.07 -10.19
CA ALA A 149 -16.55 20.75 -9.43
C ALA A 149 -15.74 19.81 -8.50
N GLY A 150 -16.16 18.56 -8.38
CA GLY A 150 -15.63 17.56 -7.49
C GLY A 150 -14.43 16.82 -8.04
N SER A 151 -13.59 16.26 -7.17
CA SER A 151 -12.34 15.60 -7.60
C SER A 151 -12.41 14.07 -7.58
N ILE A 152 -11.58 13.41 -8.39
CA ILE A 152 -11.34 11.97 -8.34
C ILE A 152 -9.86 11.77 -8.01
N GLN A 153 -9.56 11.01 -6.96
CA GLN A 153 -8.23 10.53 -6.63
C GLN A 153 -8.17 9.01 -6.78
N TRP A 154 -7.47 8.56 -7.81
CA TRP A 154 -7.15 7.16 -8.05
C TRP A 154 -5.80 6.84 -7.39
N ASP A 155 -5.81 5.98 -6.38
CA ASP A 155 -4.63 5.56 -5.64
C ASP A 155 -4.48 4.04 -5.69
N VAL A 156 -3.86 3.56 -6.78
CA VAL A 156 -3.67 2.13 -7.04
C VAL A 156 -2.22 1.92 -7.46
N PRO A 157 -1.37 1.30 -6.61
CA PRO A 157 0.07 1.17 -6.85
C PRO A 157 0.44 0.62 -8.22
N THR A 158 -0.34 -0.35 -8.71
CA THR A 158 -0.15 -0.98 -10.03
C THR A 158 -1.43 -0.95 -10.83
N THR A 159 -1.45 -0.22 -11.94
CA THR A 159 -2.59 -0.16 -12.85
C THR A 159 -2.14 -0.55 -14.26
N VAL A 160 -2.72 -1.62 -14.80
CA VAL A 160 -2.47 -2.12 -16.15
C VAL A 160 -3.77 -2.04 -16.95
N VAL A 161 -3.77 -1.24 -18.01
CA VAL A 161 -4.91 -1.01 -18.89
C VAL A 161 -4.61 -1.59 -20.27
N ALA A 162 -5.26 -2.70 -20.61
CA ALA A 162 -4.97 -3.49 -21.80
C ALA A 162 -5.35 -2.78 -23.11
N ALA A 163 -6.30 -1.85 -23.09
CA ALA A 163 -6.75 -1.08 -24.24
C ALA A 163 -6.60 0.43 -24.02
N ALA A 164 -7.57 1.12 -23.40
CA ALA A 164 -7.54 2.58 -23.32
C ALA A 164 -7.78 3.11 -21.90
N ALA A 165 -6.92 4.05 -21.48
CA ALA A 165 -7.13 4.89 -20.30
C ALA A 165 -7.58 6.30 -20.72
N ASP A 166 -8.71 6.77 -20.21
CA ASP A 166 -9.32 8.04 -20.57
C ASP A 166 -9.65 8.85 -19.31
N LEU A 167 -8.92 9.96 -19.12
CA LEU A 167 -9.04 10.85 -17.97
C LEU A 167 -9.57 12.20 -18.46
N ARG A 168 -10.68 12.67 -17.86
CA ARG A 168 -11.37 13.88 -18.32
C ARG A 168 -11.81 14.79 -17.18
N THR A 169 -11.67 16.09 -17.39
CA THR A 169 -12.31 17.14 -16.57
C THR A 169 -13.18 18.00 -17.47
N SER A 170 -14.43 18.28 -17.04
CA SER A 170 -15.37 19.10 -17.83
C SER A 170 -15.78 20.41 -17.15
N ASP A 171 -15.60 20.51 -15.83
CA ASP A 171 -15.84 21.73 -15.05
C ASP A 171 -14.61 22.01 -14.17
N ALA A 172 -14.77 22.33 -12.89
CA ALA A 172 -13.68 22.70 -11.98
C ALA A 172 -13.05 21.51 -11.24
N GLY A 173 -13.57 20.30 -11.42
CA GLY A 173 -13.13 19.10 -10.74
C GLY A 173 -11.82 18.52 -11.27
N ASN A 174 -10.97 18.01 -10.38
CA ASN A 174 -9.65 17.47 -10.73
C ASN A 174 -9.68 15.95 -10.87
N VAL A 175 -8.81 15.38 -11.70
CA VAL A 175 -8.52 13.93 -11.73
C VAL A 175 -7.05 13.73 -11.39
N THR A 176 -6.78 13.08 -10.25
CA THR A 176 -5.42 12.70 -9.84
C THR A 176 -5.27 11.18 -9.88
N LEU A 177 -4.18 10.70 -10.46
CA LEU A 177 -3.85 9.27 -10.54
C LEU A 177 -2.47 9.04 -9.94
N PHE A 178 -2.40 8.17 -8.93
CA PHE A 178 -1.20 7.74 -8.25
C PHE A 178 -1.00 6.24 -8.47
N ALA A 179 0.13 5.89 -9.09
CA ALA A 179 0.57 4.53 -9.28
C ALA A 179 2.03 4.39 -8.83
N SER A 180 2.21 4.20 -7.52
CA SER A 180 3.53 4.18 -6.88
C SER A 180 4.50 3.14 -7.46
N ASN A 181 4.01 2.08 -8.12
CA ASN A 181 4.85 1.08 -8.78
C ASN A 181 4.82 1.20 -10.32
N LEU A 182 3.64 1.06 -10.93
CA LEU A 182 3.51 0.92 -12.39
C LEU A 182 2.17 1.44 -12.89
N PHE A 183 2.22 2.27 -13.93
CA PHE A 183 1.08 2.59 -14.77
C PHE A 183 1.40 2.21 -16.22
N LEU A 184 0.70 1.19 -16.73
CA LEU A 184 0.86 0.71 -18.11
C LEU A 184 -0.48 0.83 -18.84
N ALA A 185 -0.48 1.49 -20.00
CA ALA A 185 -1.65 1.55 -20.88
C ALA A 185 -1.24 1.31 -22.34
N LEU A 186 -2.11 0.66 -23.13
CA LEU A 186 -1.90 0.57 -24.58
C LEU A 186 -2.10 1.95 -25.23
N GLU A 187 -3.23 2.59 -24.93
CA GLU A 187 -3.55 3.98 -25.31
C GLU A 187 -3.95 4.80 -24.08
N MET A 188 -3.59 6.09 -24.08
CA MET A 188 -3.98 7.01 -23.01
C MET A 188 -4.45 8.36 -23.58
N LYS A 189 -5.54 8.88 -23.02
CA LYS A 189 -6.05 10.22 -23.28
C LYS A 189 -6.24 10.99 -21.97
N ALA A 190 -5.73 12.21 -21.91
CA ALA A 190 -6.04 13.19 -20.87
C ALA A 190 -6.68 14.41 -21.52
N SER A 191 -7.85 14.86 -21.05
CA SER A 191 -8.53 16.02 -21.62
C SER A 191 -9.13 16.95 -20.56
N THR A 192 -8.76 18.23 -20.63
CA THR A 192 -9.33 19.29 -19.79
C THR A 192 -10.17 20.22 -20.64
N ALA A 193 -11.49 20.24 -20.41
CA ALA A 193 -12.41 21.19 -21.06
C ALA A 193 -12.82 22.33 -20.12
N GLY A 194 -12.72 22.11 -18.81
CA GLY A 194 -13.08 23.07 -17.77
C GLY A 194 -11.87 23.74 -17.11
N ARG A 195 -12.00 24.04 -15.83
CA ARG A 195 -10.93 24.64 -15.00
C ARG A 195 -10.16 23.61 -14.18
N GLY A 196 -10.63 22.36 -14.13
CA GLY A 196 -10.02 21.30 -13.34
C GLY A 196 -8.83 20.66 -14.02
N ASP A 197 -7.86 20.27 -13.20
CA ASP A 197 -6.56 19.75 -13.61
C ASP A 197 -6.57 18.22 -13.71
N ILE A 198 -5.70 17.68 -14.57
CA ILE A 198 -5.39 16.24 -14.61
C ILE A 198 -3.93 16.05 -14.23
N ALA A 199 -3.68 15.25 -13.20
CA ALA A 199 -2.33 14.92 -12.76
C ALA A 199 -2.12 13.42 -12.63
N ILE A 200 -1.08 12.90 -13.27
CA ILE A 200 -0.73 11.47 -13.22
C ILE A 200 0.70 11.34 -12.68
N SER A 201 0.86 10.60 -11.59
CA SER A 201 2.15 10.30 -10.96
C SER A 201 2.37 8.80 -10.90
N SER A 202 3.45 8.31 -11.52
CA SER A 202 3.84 6.90 -11.40
C SER A 202 5.34 6.73 -11.25
N ALA A 203 5.82 5.68 -10.58
CA ALA A 203 7.25 5.35 -10.62
C ALA A 203 7.66 4.88 -12.03
N ASN A 204 6.81 4.10 -12.70
CA ASN A 204 7.04 3.64 -14.06
C ASN A 204 5.78 3.86 -14.90
N MET A 205 5.79 4.92 -15.71
CA MET A 205 4.70 5.20 -16.64
C MET A 205 5.08 4.77 -18.06
N THR A 206 4.27 3.90 -18.66
CA THR A 206 4.45 3.46 -20.05
C THR A 206 3.13 3.51 -20.82
N VAL A 207 3.13 4.23 -21.94
CA VAL A 207 2.01 4.26 -22.90
C VAL A 207 2.48 3.68 -24.22
N LEU A 208 2.03 2.48 -24.57
CA LEU A 208 2.67 1.69 -25.62
C LEU A 208 2.51 2.27 -27.03
N THR A 209 1.37 2.93 -27.33
CA THR A 209 1.06 3.36 -28.70
C THR A 209 0.77 4.85 -28.82
N HIS A 210 -0.39 5.30 -28.35
CA HIS A 210 -0.85 6.67 -28.53
C HIS A 210 -1.16 7.33 -27.19
N LEU A 211 -0.51 8.47 -26.96
CA LEU A 211 -0.83 9.41 -25.90
C LEU A 211 -1.48 10.66 -26.51
N VAL A 212 -2.64 11.06 -26.00
CA VAL A 212 -3.33 12.27 -26.41
C VAL A 212 -3.53 13.20 -25.21
N THR A 213 -3.15 14.47 -25.36
CA THR A 213 -3.37 15.52 -24.36
C THR A 213 -4.16 16.66 -25.01
N ASP A 214 -5.43 16.79 -24.64
CA ASP A 214 -6.35 17.81 -25.19
C ASP A 214 -6.69 18.85 -24.10
N ILE A 215 -6.12 20.06 -24.18
CA ILE A 215 -6.36 21.16 -23.25
C ILE A 215 -7.20 22.22 -23.96
N ALA A 216 -8.51 22.17 -23.77
CA ALA A 216 -9.44 23.18 -24.29
C ALA A 216 -9.86 24.20 -23.22
N GLY A 217 -9.73 23.84 -21.94
CA GLY A 217 -10.05 24.69 -20.80
C GLY A 217 -8.85 25.41 -20.19
N SER A 218 -9.01 25.91 -18.96
CA SER A 218 -7.94 26.56 -18.20
C SER A 218 -7.23 25.61 -17.23
N GLY A 219 -7.66 24.35 -17.13
CA GLY A 219 -7.01 23.35 -16.28
C GLY A 219 -5.73 22.80 -16.92
N ASP A 220 -4.76 22.50 -16.08
CA ASP A 220 -3.44 22.00 -16.45
C ASP A 220 -3.45 20.47 -16.61
N VAL A 221 -2.50 19.96 -17.39
CA VAL A 221 -2.22 18.52 -17.46
C VAL A 221 -0.79 18.26 -17.05
N VAL A 222 -0.60 17.42 -16.04
CA VAL A 222 0.71 17.12 -15.45
C VAL A 222 0.98 15.62 -15.50
N TYR A 223 2.11 15.25 -16.10
CA TYR A 223 2.66 13.89 -15.99
C TYR A 223 3.94 13.91 -15.15
N LYS A 224 4.04 12.97 -14.21
CA LYS A 224 5.22 12.76 -13.37
C LYS A 224 5.62 11.29 -13.39
N SER A 225 6.85 11.03 -13.78
CA SER A 225 7.46 9.69 -13.76
C SER A 225 8.91 9.77 -13.29
N ASN A 226 9.43 8.76 -12.59
CA ASN A 226 10.80 8.76 -12.05
C ASN A 226 11.53 7.43 -12.33
N PRO A 227 12.55 7.36 -13.20
CA PRO A 227 13.32 8.48 -13.76
C PRO A 227 12.62 9.25 -14.89
N HIS A 228 12.04 8.54 -15.87
CA HIS A 228 11.17 9.09 -16.92
C HIS A 228 10.22 7.99 -17.37
N GLY A 229 9.03 8.34 -17.83
CA GLY A 229 8.14 7.40 -18.49
C GLY A 229 8.37 7.38 -20.00
N THR A 230 7.76 6.42 -20.69
CA THR A 230 7.95 6.25 -22.13
C THR A 230 6.63 6.23 -22.88
N CYS A 231 6.63 6.78 -24.10
CA CYS A 231 5.55 6.57 -25.03
C CYS A 231 6.02 6.44 -26.47
N ASN A 232 5.20 5.88 -27.37
CA ASN A 232 5.52 5.86 -28.79
C ASN A 232 5.16 7.19 -29.45
N THR A 233 3.87 7.53 -29.51
CA THR A 233 3.41 8.79 -30.11
C THR A 233 2.66 9.66 -29.12
N HIS A 234 2.87 10.98 -29.18
CA HIS A 234 2.17 11.95 -28.33
C HIS A 234 1.59 13.09 -29.15
N ALA A 235 0.27 13.20 -29.16
CA ALA A 235 -0.45 14.32 -29.76
C ALA A 235 -0.96 15.28 -28.68
N ILE A 236 -0.50 16.53 -28.72
CA ILE A 236 -0.92 17.60 -27.82
C ILE A 236 -1.73 18.63 -28.62
N LYS A 237 -2.96 18.90 -28.17
CA LYS A 237 -3.81 19.97 -28.69
C LYS A 237 -4.14 20.93 -27.56
N GLN A 238 -3.55 22.11 -27.59
CA GLN A 238 -3.70 23.12 -26.55
C GLN A 238 -4.39 24.36 -27.13
N MET A 239 -5.69 24.45 -26.88
CA MET A 239 -6.55 25.54 -27.33
C MET A 239 -6.97 26.48 -26.19
N GLY A 240 -6.97 25.99 -24.95
CA GLY A 240 -7.29 26.76 -23.74
C GLY A 240 -6.06 27.15 -22.94
N PRO A 241 -6.16 28.15 -22.04
CA PRO A 241 -5.02 28.79 -21.38
C PRO A 241 -4.28 27.92 -20.35
N GLY A 242 -4.75 26.70 -20.08
CA GLY A 242 -4.03 25.74 -19.22
C GLY A 242 -2.68 25.35 -19.82
N THR A 243 -1.78 24.86 -18.97
CA THR A 243 -0.40 24.48 -19.27
C THR A 243 -0.25 22.97 -19.34
N ALA A 244 0.56 22.48 -20.28
CA ALA A 244 0.85 21.05 -20.41
C ALA A 244 2.26 20.73 -19.88
N PHE A 245 2.36 20.09 -18.72
CA PHE A 245 3.62 19.63 -18.13
C PHE A 245 3.85 18.16 -18.44
N THR A 246 4.32 17.87 -19.66
CA THR A 246 4.39 16.49 -20.18
C THR A 246 5.80 15.92 -20.35
N SER A 247 6.84 16.71 -20.08
CA SER A 247 8.24 16.35 -20.28
C SER A 247 8.74 15.15 -19.45
N SER A 248 8.02 14.76 -18.39
CA SER A 248 8.31 13.52 -17.67
C SER A 248 8.10 12.25 -18.49
N LEU A 249 7.40 12.34 -19.63
CA LEU A 249 7.21 11.26 -20.59
C LEU A 249 8.04 11.53 -21.84
N VAL A 250 8.97 10.63 -22.12
CA VAL A 250 9.82 10.70 -23.31
C VAL A 250 9.16 9.87 -24.40
N CYS A 251 8.67 10.55 -25.43
CA CYS A 251 7.97 9.90 -26.53
C CYS A 251 8.86 9.72 -27.77
N ALA A 252 8.57 8.76 -28.65
CA ALA A 252 9.32 8.65 -29.91
C ALA A 252 9.04 9.84 -30.83
N THR A 253 7.76 10.15 -31.04
CA THR A 253 7.31 11.29 -31.84
C THR A 253 6.27 12.11 -31.10
N THR A 254 6.45 13.42 -31.07
CA THR A 254 5.52 14.35 -30.42
C THR A 254 5.03 15.38 -31.43
N THR A 255 3.71 15.59 -31.49
CA THR A 255 3.09 16.64 -32.32
C THR A 255 2.35 17.60 -31.41
N VAL A 256 2.63 18.89 -31.50
CA VAL A 256 2.02 19.95 -30.69
C VAL A 256 1.28 20.92 -31.58
N VAL A 257 -0.02 21.08 -31.36
CA VAL A 257 -0.81 22.17 -31.92
C VAL A 257 -1.21 23.08 -30.77
N SER A 258 -0.62 24.27 -30.70
CA SER A 258 -0.85 25.23 -29.62
C SER A 258 -1.41 26.55 -30.17
N ALA A 259 -2.68 26.79 -29.90
CA ALA A 259 -3.37 28.05 -30.19
C ALA A 259 -3.80 28.74 -28.87
N SER A 260 -2.94 28.65 -27.85
CA SER A 260 -3.22 29.04 -26.47
C SER A 260 -2.23 30.09 -25.94
N THR A 261 -2.53 30.67 -24.78
CA THR A 261 -1.61 31.47 -23.96
C THR A 261 -0.79 30.63 -22.97
N GLY A 262 -1.19 29.39 -22.72
CA GLY A 262 -0.50 28.47 -21.80
C GLY A 262 0.73 27.85 -22.45
N ASP A 263 1.71 27.48 -21.64
CA ASP A 263 2.95 26.87 -22.13
C ASP A 263 2.79 25.35 -22.31
N THR A 264 3.66 24.75 -23.11
CA THR A 264 3.73 23.30 -23.34
C THR A 264 5.15 22.81 -23.11
N PHE A 265 5.34 21.87 -22.19
CA PHE A 265 6.64 21.24 -21.91
C PHE A 265 6.63 19.81 -22.42
N VAL A 266 7.55 19.47 -23.32
CA VAL A 266 7.59 18.17 -24.01
C VAL A 266 8.99 17.55 -24.01
N ALA A 267 9.02 16.22 -24.13
CA ALA A 267 10.22 15.43 -24.42
C ALA A 267 9.95 14.42 -25.54
N SER A 268 10.88 14.30 -26.47
CA SER A 268 10.78 13.49 -27.68
C SER A 268 12.14 13.03 -28.21
N THR A 269 12.28 11.76 -28.58
CA THR A 269 13.57 11.19 -29.01
C THR A 269 13.82 11.25 -30.50
N THR A 270 12.77 11.17 -31.34
CA THR A 270 12.92 11.05 -32.80
C THR A 270 12.48 12.30 -33.53
N ALA A 271 11.24 12.75 -33.33
CA ALA A 271 10.67 13.88 -34.05
C ALA A 271 9.72 14.71 -33.18
N LEU A 272 9.85 16.03 -33.27
CA LEU A 272 8.96 17.01 -32.65
C LEU A 272 8.42 17.95 -33.73
N ASP A 273 7.12 17.92 -33.98
CA ASP A 273 6.45 18.83 -34.92
C ASP A 273 5.53 19.79 -34.16
N VAL A 274 5.71 21.09 -34.37
CA VAL A 274 5.04 22.15 -33.61
C VAL A 274 4.37 23.14 -34.54
N ASP A 275 3.05 23.24 -34.42
CA ASP A 275 2.23 24.29 -35.00
C ASP A 275 1.74 25.23 -33.87
N GLN A 276 2.46 26.34 -33.69
CA GLN A 276 2.16 27.34 -32.69
C GLN A 276 1.51 28.56 -33.34
N MET A 277 0.24 28.79 -32.98
CA MET A 277 -0.54 29.96 -33.39
C MET A 277 -0.77 30.94 -32.23
N GLY A 278 -0.66 30.46 -30.98
CA GLY A 278 -0.89 31.23 -29.76
C GLY A 278 0.36 31.92 -29.19
N SER A 279 0.20 32.64 -28.08
CA SER A 279 1.30 33.33 -27.40
C SER A 279 2.09 32.43 -26.42
N GLY A 280 1.51 31.31 -26.02
CA GLY A 280 2.16 30.31 -25.16
C GLY A 280 3.31 29.63 -25.89
N GLN A 281 4.36 29.27 -25.17
CA GLN A 281 5.60 28.74 -25.74
C GLN A 281 5.66 27.21 -25.62
N VAL A 282 6.32 26.58 -26.60
CA VAL A 282 6.63 25.14 -26.55
C VAL A 282 8.09 24.96 -26.15
N TYR A 283 8.32 24.31 -25.01
CA TYR A 283 9.63 24.03 -24.44
C TYR A 283 10.02 22.57 -24.62
N LEU A 284 11.23 22.35 -25.12
CA LEU A 284 11.90 21.06 -25.14
C LEU A 284 12.72 20.88 -23.86
N ASP A 285 12.36 19.90 -23.05
CA ASP A 285 12.96 19.63 -21.74
C ASP A 285 13.74 18.31 -21.77
N GLN A 286 14.87 18.33 -22.50
CA GLN A 286 15.79 17.20 -22.67
C GLN A 286 17.11 17.68 -23.29
N ASP A 287 18.18 16.93 -23.04
CA ASP A 287 19.54 17.29 -23.48
C ASP A 287 19.75 17.06 -24.98
N THR A 288 19.10 16.03 -25.53
CA THR A 288 19.20 15.64 -26.94
C THR A 288 18.10 16.26 -27.78
N TRP A 289 18.47 16.77 -28.96
CA TRP A 289 17.52 17.37 -29.91
C TRP A 289 16.97 16.32 -30.87
N PRO A 290 15.64 16.14 -30.95
CA PRO A 290 15.01 15.36 -32.02
C PRO A 290 15.04 16.13 -33.34
N SER A 291 14.51 15.54 -34.41
CA SER A 291 14.17 16.27 -35.62
C SER A 291 13.02 17.25 -35.30
N VAL A 292 13.32 18.55 -35.21
CA VAL A 292 12.34 19.58 -34.88
C VAL A 292 11.79 20.28 -36.14
N SER A 293 10.48 20.40 -36.24
CA SER A 293 9.74 21.24 -37.19
C SER A 293 8.90 22.24 -36.38
N GLY A 294 9.00 23.54 -36.70
CA GLY A 294 8.27 24.59 -36.00
C GLY A 294 9.05 25.32 -34.88
N PRO A 295 8.42 26.32 -34.23
CA PRO A 295 9.04 27.12 -33.17
C PRO A 295 9.12 26.33 -31.85
N VAL A 296 10.34 26.14 -31.34
CA VAL A 296 10.61 25.45 -30.07
C VAL A 296 11.71 26.17 -29.32
N LEU A 297 11.53 26.33 -28.01
CA LEU A 297 12.55 26.84 -27.09
C LEU A 297 13.18 25.68 -26.31
N ARG A 298 14.48 25.77 -26.01
CA ARG A 298 15.08 24.87 -25.02
C ARG A 298 14.61 25.31 -23.64
N SER A 299 14.18 24.40 -22.79
CA SER A 299 13.86 24.74 -21.41
C SER A 299 15.13 25.30 -20.73
N PRO A 300 15.11 26.54 -20.20
CA PRO A 300 16.31 27.17 -19.62
C PRO A 300 16.71 26.56 -18.26
N MET A 301 15.81 25.79 -17.63
CA MET A 301 16.00 25.06 -16.38
C MET A 301 15.11 23.80 -16.42
N SER A 302 15.46 22.76 -15.66
CA SER A 302 14.54 21.62 -15.42
C SER A 302 13.22 22.20 -14.93
N SER A 303 12.16 22.02 -15.71
CA SER A 303 10.88 22.67 -15.44
C SER A 303 10.42 22.27 -14.03
N THR A 304 10.05 23.24 -13.19
CA THR A 304 9.51 22.95 -11.87
C THR A 304 8.11 22.35 -12.06
N ILE A 305 8.05 21.04 -12.28
CA ILE A 305 6.80 20.30 -12.41
C ILE A 305 5.97 20.60 -11.15
N PRO A 306 4.72 21.08 -11.29
CA PRO A 306 3.86 21.34 -10.14
C PRO A 306 3.79 20.14 -9.21
N ALA A 307 3.83 20.39 -7.90
CA ALA A 307 3.66 19.33 -6.92
C ALA A 307 2.24 18.74 -7.06
N ILE A 308 2.16 17.46 -7.36
CA ILE A 308 0.89 16.73 -7.41
C ILE A 308 0.46 16.47 -5.96
N VAL A 309 -0.64 17.10 -5.55
CA VAL A 309 -1.16 17.00 -4.18
C VAL A 309 -1.88 15.65 -4.03
N HIS A 310 -1.36 14.82 -3.12
CA HIS A 310 -2.05 13.61 -2.66
C HIS A 310 -2.90 13.98 -1.44
N VAL A 311 -4.22 13.83 -1.54
CA VAL A 311 -5.14 14.14 -0.45
C VAL A 311 -5.30 12.89 0.41
N SER A 312 -5.14 13.04 1.73
CA SER A 312 -5.36 11.94 2.67
C SER A 312 -6.80 11.45 2.59
N LEU A 313 -6.98 10.13 2.69
CA LEU A 313 -8.31 9.55 2.80
C LEU A 313 -9.07 10.18 3.97
N PRO A 314 -10.35 10.51 3.77
CA PRO A 314 -11.19 10.95 4.87
C PRO A 314 -11.46 9.78 5.84
N PRO A 315 -11.59 10.07 7.15
CA PRO A 315 -11.87 9.03 8.13
C PRO A 315 -13.19 8.30 7.82
N HIS A 316 -13.24 7.02 8.15
CA HIS A 316 -14.45 6.20 8.10
C HIS A 316 -15.35 6.47 9.33
N ALA A 317 -15.67 7.74 9.60
CA ALA A 317 -16.45 8.17 10.76
C ALA A 317 -17.32 9.39 10.43
N LEU A 318 -18.44 9.59 11.14
CA LEU A 318 -19.22 10.83 11.09
C LEU A 318 -18.56 11.90 11.97
N ASN A 319 -18.36 13.12 11.45
CA ASN A 319 -17.92 14.24 12.30
C ASN A 319 -19.08 14.60 13.25
N ALA A 320 -19.04 14.14 14.51
CA ALA A 320 -20.15 14.37 15.42
C ALA A 320 -20.13 15.80 15.99
N SER A 321 -20.73 16.74 15.25
CA SER A 321 -21.27 17.97 15.85
C SER A 321 -22.74 17.77 16.17
N ALA A 322 -23.07 17.02 17.22
CA ALA A 322 -24.45 16.91 17.71
C ALA A 322 -24.52 16.99 19.24
N LYS A 323 -25.52 17.72 19.73
CA LYS A 323 -25.76 18.08 21.15
C LYS A 323 -26.02 16.86 22.06
N PRO A 324 -25.88 17.04 23.39
CA PRO A 324 -25.86 15.94 24.37
C PRO A 324 -27.17 15.16 24.45
N TYR A 325 -27.06 13.84 24.55
CA TYR A 325 -28.14 12.87 24.74
C TYR A 325 -28.58 12.76 26.21
N GLU A 326 -29.91 12.71 26.45
CA GLU A 326 -30.52 12.21 27.68
C GLU A 326 -31.03 10.78 27.45
N GLN A 327 -30.78 9.89 28.41
CA GLN A 327 -30.84 8.43 28.31
C GLN A 327 -32.27 7.87 28.56
N PRO A 328 -32.81 6.93 27.75
CA PRO A 328 -34.10 6.29 27.98
C PRO A 328 -34.01 4.98 28.77
N THR A 329 -35.14 4.64 29.38
CA THR A 329 -35.35 3.54 30.34
C THR A 329 -35.59 2.18 29.67
N ASN A 330 -35.01 1.14 30.27
CA ASN A 330 -35.02 -0.27 29.84
C ASN A 330 -36.42 -0.87 29.55
N ASP A 331 -36.71 -1.28 28.31
CA ASP A 331 -37.85 -2.16 27.95
C ASP A 331 -37.34 -3.57 27.52
N PRO A 332 -37.77 -4.65 28.20
CA PRO A 332 -37.33 -6.02 27.92
C PRO A 332 -37.83 -6.65 26.60
N ALA A 333 -38.74 -6.03 25.84
CA ALA A 333 -39.28 -6.64 24.61
C ALA A 333 -38.32 -6.61 23.40
N THR A 334 -37.38 -5.67 23.36
CA THR A 334 -36.40 -5.52 22.25
C THR A 334 -35.29 -6.57 22.25
N ASP A 335 -35.08 -7.26 23.38
CA ASP A 335 -33.93 -8.17 23.60
C ASP A 335 -34.05 -9.53 22.85
N ALA A 336 -35.23 -9.86 22.35
CA ALA A 336 -35.50 -11.16 21.71
C ALA A 336 -35.15 -11.21 20.21
N ILE A 337 -35.14 -10.07 19.51
CA ILE A 337 -34.89 -10.02 18.04
C ILE A 337 -33.38 -10.05 17.73
N TRP A 338 -32.54 -9.56 18.64
CA TRP A 338 -31.07 -9.51 18.48
C TRP A 338 -30.36 -10.87 18.48
N LYS A 339 -31.00 -11.94 18.96
CA LYS A 339 -30.36 -13.27 19.09
C LYS A 339 -30.27 -14.10 17.82
N THR A 340 -30.80 -13.64 16.67
CA THR A 340 -30.97 -14.51 15.48
C THR A 340 -30.14 -14.18 14.25
N ARG A 341 -29.40 -13.06 14.21
CA ARG A 341 -28.51 -12.71 13.08
C ARG A 341 -27.28 -11.99 13.62
N GLY A 342 -26.09 -12.38 13.18
CA GLY A 342 -24.78 -11.90 13.68
C GLY A 342 -24.81 -10.43 14.08
N GLY A 343 -24.62 -10.18 15.37
CA GLY A 343 -24.88 -8.89 15.99
C GLY A 343 -23.94 -8.67 17.17
N ILE A 344 -23.97 -7.44 17.72
CA ILE A 344 -23.22 -7.06 18.91
C ILE A 344 -23.55 -8.07 20.02
N GLN A 345 -22.61 -8.95 20.33
CA GLN A 345 -22.83 -9.96 21.36
C GLN A 345 -22.68 -9.38 22.76
N ARG A 346 -21.92 -8.30 22.88
CA ARG A 346 -21.64 -7.66 24.16
C ARG A 346 -21.41 -6.17 23.97
N ASN A 347 -22.16 -5.37 24.73
CA ASN A 347 -21.99 -3.94 24.88
C ASN A 347 -21.61 -3.69 26.33
N ASP A 348 -20.47 -3.05 26.53
CA ASP A 348 -19.93 -2.73 27.84
C ASP A 348 -19.58 -1.24 27.91
N GLU A 349 -19.72 -0.64 29.09
CA GLU A 349 -19.36 0.74 29.33
C GLU A 349 -18.26 0.83 30.39
N ALA A 350 -17.28 1.68 30.15
CA ALA A 350 -16.22 2.05 31.07
C ALA A 350 -16.41 3.52 31.49
N ARG A 351 -16.57 3.75 32.80
CA ARG A 351 -16.67 5.09 33.37
C ARG A 351 -15.29 5.74 33.57
N GLY A 352 -15.23 7.06 33.49
CA GLY A 352 -14.03 7.85 33.77
C GLY A 352 -13.28 8.29 32.52
N PRO A 353 -12.34 9.24 32.67
CA PRO A 353 -11.55 9.76 31.57
C PRO A 353 -10.47 8.75 31.19
N ILE A 354 -10.83 7.74 30.39
CA ILE A 354 -9.88 6.74 29.92
C ILE A 354 -8.84 7.44 29.04
N THR A 355 -7.59 7.39 29.48
CA THR A 355 -6.45 7.96 28.76
C THR A 355 -5.50 6.90 28.22
N ALA A 356 -5.68 5.64 28.61
CA ALA A 356 -4.83 4.54 28.18
C ALA A 356 -5.64 3.28 27.86
N LEU A 357 -5.21 2.53 26.86
CA LEU A 357 -5.80 1.25 26.44
C LEU A 357 -4.74 0.14 26.55
N ASP A 358 -5.09 -0.96 27.21
CA ASP A 358 -4.30 -2.21 27.24
C ASP A 358 -5.15 -3.32 26.61
N LEU A 359 -4.89 -3.61 25.34
CA LEU A 359 -5.71 -4.43 24.48
C LEU A 359 -5.10 -5.83 24.36
N ASP A 360 -5.86 -6.82 24.81
CA ASP A 360 -5.55 -8.25 24.67
C ASP A 360 -6.76 -8.93 24.04
N CYS A 361 -7.13 -8.42 22.87
CA CYS A 361 -8.26 -8.85 22.06
C CYS A 361 -7.76 -9.06 20.64
N GLY A 362 -8.44 -9.86 19.82
CA GLY A 362 -8.12 -10.02 18.40
C GLY A 362 -8.14 -8.71 17.62
N ARG A 363 -9.03 -8.56 16.63
CA ARG A 363 -9.09 -7.30 15.89
C ARG A 363 -9.78 -6.21 16.73
N SER A 364 -9.17 -5.04 16.87
CA SER A 364 -9.72 -3.94 17.66
C SER A 364 -9.71 -2.62 16.88
N PHE A 365 -10.77 -1.83 17.02
CA PHE A 365 -10.94 -0.53 16.38
C PHE A 365 -11.17 0.53 17.45
N VAL A 366 -10.25 1.48 17.59
CA VAL A 366 -10.38 2.62 18.50
C VAL A 366 -10.97 3.77 17.71
N ILE A 367 -12.16 4.21 18.09
CA ILE A 367 -13.01 5.12 17.31
C ILE A 367 -13.35 6.35 18.16
N GLU A 368 -13.29 7.53 17.56
CA GLU A 368 -13.72 8.77 18.21
C GLU A 368 -15.24 8.75 18.44
N SER A 369 -15.64 9.13 19.65
CA SER A 369 -17.02 9.50 19.99
C SER A 369 -17.00 10.85 20.72
N PRO A 370 -17.23 11.97 20.00
CA PRO A 370 -17.15 13.31 20.58
C PRO A 370 -18.11 13.56 21.75
N VAL A 371 -19.18 12.77 21.83
CA VAL A 371 -20.20 12.86 22.87
C VAL A 371 -20.00 11.84 24.00
N ALA A 372 -18.99 10.96 23.90
CA ALA A 372 -18.75 9.93 24.90
C ALA A 372 -18.26 10.57 26.21
N ARG A 373 -19.08 10.43 27.27
CA ARG A 373 -18.68 10.66 28.67
C ARG A 373 -18.12 9.40 29.33
N THR A 374 -18.40 8.25 28.73
CA THR A 374 -17.96 6.92 29.11
C THR A 374 -17.41 6.25 27.85
N VAL A 375 -16.40 5.41 28.00
CA VAL A 375 -15.92 4.59 26.88
C VAL A 375 -16.93 3.48 26.64
N LYS A 376 -17.41 3.35 25.40
CA LYS A 376 -18.30 2.28 24.98
C LYS A 376 -17.49 1.20 24.27
N ILE A 377 -17.76 -0.06 24.56
CA ILE A 377 -17.08 -1.21 23.97
C ILE A 377 -18.13 -2.12 23.35
N ASP A 378 -18.06 -2.31 22.03
CA ASP A 378 -18.93 -3.24 21.30
C ASP A 378 -18.11 -4.42 20.76
N ALA A 379 -18.41 -5.63 21.22
CA ALA A 379 -17.81 -6.85 20.71
C ALA A 379 -18.73 -7.48 19.64
N ILE A 380 -18.21 -7.60 18.42
CA ILE A 380 -19.00 -7.98 17.23
C ILE A 380 -18.47 -9.30 16.67
N THR A 381 -19.39 -10.23 16.41
CA THR A 381 -19.11 -11.54 15.80
C THR A 381 -20.31 -12.00 14.97
N ASN A 382 -20.03 -12.70 13.88
CA ASN A 382 -21.06 -13.24 12.99
C ASN A 382 -21.69 -14.53 13.54
N SER A 383 -21.04 -15.19 14.51
CA SER A 383 -21.52 -16.45 15.03
C SER A 383 -22.50 -16.25 16.19
N PRO A 384 -23.74 -16.75 16.09
CA PRO A 384 -24.68 -16.74 17.20
C PRO A 384 -24.28 -17.71 18.33
N TYR A 385 -23.34 -18.63 18.06
CA TYR A 385 -22.80 -19.60 19.01
C TYR A 385 -21.43 -19.19 19.57
N TYR A 386 -20.96 -18.00 19.22
CA TYR A 386 -19.71 -17.49 19.75
C TYR A 386 -19.84 -17.36 21.27
N HIS A 387 -18.95 -18.02 22.00
CA HIS A 387 -18.83 -17.89 23.44
C HIS A 387 -17.46 -17.32 23.76
N TRP A 388 -17.41 -16.29 24.60
CA TRP A 388 -16.17 -15.79 25.16
C TRP A 388 -15.71 -16.73 26.28
N HIS A 389 -14.51 -17.31 26.17
CA HIS A 389 -13.90 -18.05 27.27
C HIS A 389 -13.59 -17.08 28.41
N SER A 390 -13.02 -15.92 28.06
CA SER A 390 -13.00 -14.75 28.92
C SER A 390 -13.23 -13.50 28.07
N TYR A 391 -14.21 -12.71 28.49
CA TYR A 391 -14.31 -11.33 28.06
C TYR A 391 -14.45 -10.50 29.31
N GLY A 392 -13.50 -9.58 29.50
CA GLY A 392 -13.46 -8.71 30.65
C GLY A 392 -12.88 -7.36 30.29
N GLN A 393 -13.51 -6.33 30.82
CA GLN A 393 -12.87 -5.03 30.94
C GLN A 393 -12.47 -4.81 32.40
N SER A 394 -11.32 -4.21 32.61
CA SER A 394 -10.91 -3.72 33.92
C SER A 394 -10.33 -2.34 33.80
N GLN A 395 -10.52 -1.56 34.85
CA GLN A 395 -10.13 -0.18 34.93
C GLN A 395 -9.10 -0.06 36.04
N THR A 396 -7.91 0.45 35.71
CA THR A 396 -6.86 0.60 36.70
C THR A 396 -6.01 1.82 36.42
N MET A 397 -5.53 2.46 37.48
CA MET A 397 -4.60 3.60 37.36
C MET A 397 -3.19 3.05 37.25
N ILE A 398 -2.55 3.26 36.11
CA ILE A 398 -1.15 2.87 35.85
C ILE A 398 -0.40 4.14 35.50
N ASP A 399 0.67 4.46 36.24
CA ASP A 399 1.51 5.64 35.99
C ASP A 399 0.74 6.98 35.95
N GLY A 400 -0.37 7.07 36.69
CA GLY A 400 -1.23 8.26 36.71
C GLY A 400 -2.21 8.35 35.54
N GLU A 401 -2.26 7.34 34.67
CA GLU A 401 -3.20 7.22 33.56
C GLU A 401 -4.32 6.24 33.89
N MET A 402 -5.55 6.63 33.58
CA MET A 402 -6.70 5.74 33.71
C MET A 402 -6.67 4.75 32.53
N THR A 403 -6.22 3.53 32.81
CA THR A 403 -6.06 2.47 31.81
C THR A 403 -7.29 1.59 31.76
N LEU A 404 -7.89 1.48 30.58
CA LEU A 404 -8.89 0.48 30.27
C LEU A 404 -8.19 -0.74 29.67
N LYS A 405 -8.15 -1.82 30.44
CA LYS A 405 -7.70 -3.12 29.95
C LYS A 405 -8.88 -3.88 29.39
N VAL A 406 -8.80 -4.31 28.13
CA VAL A 406 -9.82 -5.11 27.46
C VAL A 406 -9.19 -6.45 27.08
N VAL A 407 -9.75 -7.55 27.57
CA VAL A 407 -9.29 -8.91 27.30
C VAL A 407 -10.39 -9.68 26.60
N CYS A 408 -10.07 -10.29 25.46
CA CYS A 408 -11.01 -11.03 24.64
C CYS A 408 -10.40 -12.37 24.23
N VAL A 409 -10.77 -13.43 24.95
CA VAL A 409 -10.37 -14.80 24.65
C VAL A 409 -11.60 -15.55 24.12
N PRO A 410 -11.71 -15.83 22.81
CA PRO A 410 -12.70 -16.75 22.28
C PRO A 410 -12.65 -18.12 22.97
N THR A 411 -13.80 -18.80 23.09
CA THR A 411 -13.81 -20.26 23.35
C THR A 411 -13.41 -21.04 22.11
N ASN A 412 -13.63 -20.46 20.92
CA ASN A 412 -13.23 -21.02 19.65
C ASN A 412 -12.51 -19.96 18.80
N ASN A 413 -11.20 -20.13 18.62
CA ASN A 413 -10.35 -19.18 17.92
C ASN A 413 -10.63 -19.12 16.40
N SER A 414 -11.46 -20.03 15.86
CA SER A 414 -11.76 -20.10 14.43
C SER A 414 -12.82 -19.10 13.95
N GLU A 415 -13.58 -18.48 14.86
CA GLU A 415 -14.66 -17.57 14.47
C GLU A 415 -14.16 -16.11 14.48
N PRO A 416 -14.34 -15.38 13.37
CA PRO A 416 -13.91 -13.99 13.30
C PRO A 416 -14.73 -13.14 14.28
N HIS A 417 -14.02 -12.25 14.96
CA HIS A 417 -14.59 -11.27 15.87
C HIS A 417 -13.76 -9.99 15.80
N TYR A 418 -14.37 -8.88 16.15
CA TYR A 418 -13.65 -7.64 16.41
C TYR A 418 -14.30 -6.85 17.55
N VAL A 419 -13.55 -5.88 18.07
CA VAL A 419 -13.99 -5.00 19.15
C VAL A 419 -13.92 -3.54 18.71
N ASN A 420 -15.03 -2.81 18.83
CA ASN A 420 -15.05 -1.37 18.70
C ASN A 420 -14.92 -0.73 20.08
N ILE A 421 -14.02 0.23 20.22
CA ILE A 421 -13.78 0.97 21.46
C ILE A 421 -13.99 2.45 21.15
N TYR A 422 -15.13 2.98 21.58
CA TYR A 422 -15.49 4.38 21.37
C TYR A 422 -14.96 5.23 22.51
N VAL A 423 -14.04 6.14 22.19
CA VAL A 423 -13.32 6.98 23.16
C VAL A 423 -13.65 8.45 22.94
N SER A 424 -13.47 9.28 23.96
CA SER A 424 -13.67 10.73 23.79
C SER A 424 -12.64 11.32 22.82
N THR A 425 -12.98 12.42 22.16
CA THR A 425 -12.07 13.15 21.29
C THR A 425 -10.74 13.44 21.97
N GLN A 426 -9.65 13.05 21.30
CA GLN A 426 -8.27 13.30 21.68
C GLN A 426 -7.97 12.92 23.13
N SER A 427 -8.52 11.81 23.62
CA SER A 427 -8.36 11.39 25.01
C SER A 427 -7.23 10.39 25.22
N ILE A 428 -6.89 9.59 24.19
CA ILE A 428 -6.00 8.45 24.35
C ILE A 428 -4.54 8.87 24.21
N ARG A 429 -3.77 8.62 25.27
CA ARG A 429 -2.34 8.90 25.38
C ARG A 429 -1.50 7.65 25.21
N LYS A 430 -2.02 6.51 25.66
CA LYS A 430 -1.30 5.24 25.61
C LYS A 430 -2.15 4.14 25.00
N ILE A 431 -1.56 3.37 24.09
CA ILE A 431 -2.14 2.14 23.56
C ILE A 431 -1.09 1.05 23.68
N THR A 432 -1.43 -0.05 24.34
CA THR A 432 -0.64 -1.28 24.39
C THR A 432 -1.46 -2.38 23.76
N SER A 433 -0.98 -3.00 22.68
CA SER A 433 -1.57 -4.23 22.14
C SER A 433 -0.73 -5.43 22.56
N ARG A 434 -1.36 -6.50 23.06
CA ARG A 434 -0.71 -7.75 23.47
C ARG A 434 -1.15 -8.95 22.65
N ALA A 435 -2.20 -8.79 21.87
CA ALA A 435 -2.82 -9.86 21.12
C ALA A 435 -2.24 -10.02 19.72
N ASP A 436 -2.63 -11.12 19.08
CA ASP A 436 -2.23 -11.46 17.72
C ASP A 436 -3.07 -10.76 16.65
N GLY A 437 -4.11 -10.02 17.04
CA GLY A 437 -4.98 -9.30 16.12
C GLY A 437 -4.59 -7.84 15.92
N ASP A 438 -5.03 -7.28 14.80
CA ASP A 438 -4.70 -5.91 14.44
C ASP A 438 -5.50 -4.88 15.26
N VAL A 439 -4.84 -3.78 15.62
CA VAL A 439 -5.47 -2.61 16.22
C VAL A 439 -5.47 -1.47 15.21
N VAL A 440 -6.64 -0.91 14.93
CA VAL A 440 -6.78 0.28 14.09
C VAL A 440 -7.21 1.44 14.96
N VAL A 441 -6.45 2.53 14.91
CA VAL A 441 -6.67 3.76 15.67
C VAL A 441 -7.11 4.82 14.68
N TYR A 442 -8.39 5.19 14.72
CA TYR A 442 -8.97 6.17 13.82
C TYR A 442 -8.61 7.61 14.21
N PRO A 443 -8.82 8.59 13.31
CA PRO A 443 -8.52 9.99 13.59
C PRO A 443 -9.24 10.53 14.82
N ASN A 444 -8.64 11.56 15.43
CA ASN A 444 -9.14 12.27 16.61
C ASN A 444 -9.30 11.42 17.88
N THR A 445 -8.76 10.20 17.94
CA THR A 445 -8.76 9.42 19.20
C THR A 445 -7.57 9.74 20.07
N LEU A 446 -6.40 10.01 19.45
CA LEU A 446 -5.15 10.26 20.16
C LEU A 446 -5.12 11.69 20.70
N ALA A 447 -4.62 11.83 21.93
CA ALA A 447 -4.41 13.15 22.52
C ALA A 447 -3.40 13.95 21.69
N SER A 448 -3.78 15.17 21.29
CA SER A 448 -2.95 16.03 20.45
C SER A 448 -2.65 17.33 21.19
N SER A 449 -1.49 17.39 21.84
CA SER A 449 -0.97 18.57 22.52
C SER A 449 0.55 18.50 22.72
N ASN A 450 1.23 19.64 22.61
CA ASN A 450 2.67 19.76 22.83
C ASN A 450 3.14 19.54 24.29
N THR A 451 2.20 19.31 25.22
CA THR A 451 2.47 18.96 26.63
C THR A 451 2.11 17.52 26.98
N THR A 452 1.57 16.75 26.03
CA THR A 452 1.09 15.39 26.28
C THR A 452 2.07 14.36 25.73
N ASN A 453 2.38 13.35 26.54
CA ASN A 453 3.19 12.22 26.09
C ASN A 453 2.28 11.18 25.45
N LEU A 454 2.68 10.68 24.28
CA LEU A 454 2.01 9.61 23.55
C LEU A 454 2.88 8.36 23.52
N THR A 455 2.28 7.20 23.77
CA THR A 455 2.96 5.90 23.73
C THR A 455 2.10 4.86 23.02
N ILE A 456 2.60 4.32 21.92
CA ILE A 456 1.98 3.21 21.19
C ILE A 456 2.94 2.03 21.27
N GLN A 457 2.52 0.97 21.93
CA GLN A 457 3.32 -0.22 22.18
C GLN A 457 2.63 -1.44 21.60
N ASN A 458 3.34 -2.18 20.77
CA ASN A 458 2.92 -3.46 20.24
C ASN A 458 3.74 -4.59 20.87
N ALA A 459 3.16 -5.22 21.88
CA ALA A 459 3.70 -6.37 22.60
C ALA A 459 3.08 -7.70 22.14
N GLY A 460 2.28 -7.70 21.06
CA GLY A 460 1.67 -8.88 20.47
C GLY A 460 2.07 -9.08 19.00
N SER A 461 1.63 -10.18 18.39
CA SER A 461 2.02 -10.49 17.00
C SER A 461 1.19 -9.79 15.92
N GLY A 462 0.06 -9.17 16.29
CA GLY A 462 -0.78 -8.38 15.38
C GLY A 462 -0.17 -7.02 15.05
N ASN A 463 -0.80 -6.21 14.20
CA ASN A 463 -0.26 -4.89 13.82
C ASN A 463 -1.06 -3.74 14.42
N ILE A 464 -0.42 -2.59 14.64
CA ILE A 464 -1.12 -1.36 15.04
C ILE A 464 -1.08 -0.37 13.88
N PHE A 465 -2.24 0.05 13.40
CA PHE A 465 -2.40 1.08 12.36
C PHE A 465 -2.94 2.34 13.00
N VAL A 466 -2.17 3.42 12.96
CA VAL A 466 -2.59 4.74 13.44
C VAL A 466 -2.90 5.63 12.25
N GLN A 467 -4.11 6.19 12.25
CA GLN A 467 -4.58 7.15 11.27
C GLN A 467 -4.98 8.43 11.98
N ASP A 468 -4.38 9.55 11.58
CA ASP A 468 -4.84 10.88 11.99
C ASP A 468 -4.43 11.91 10.94
N SER A 469 -5.01 13.10 10.97
CA SER A 469 -4.63 14.22 10.11
C SER A 469 -3.41 14.97 10.67
N THR A 470 -3.38 15.19 11.98
CA THR A 470 -2.32 15.94 12.67
C THR A 470 -2.20 15.51 14.12
N VAL A 471 -0.99 15.11 14.51
CA VAL A 471 -0.67 14.80 15.91
C VAL A 471 0.41 15.73 16.40
N THR A 472 0.11 16.41 17.52
CA THR A 472 1.07 17.17 18.31
C THR A 472 1.31 16.45 19.63
N ALA A 473 2.57 16.28 20.03
CA ALA A 473 2.92 15.60 21.28
C ALA A 473 4.10 16.30 21.95
N HIS A 474 4.25 16.15 23.26
CA HIS A 474 5.51 16.47 23.95
C HIS A 474 6.56 15.40 23.62
N THR A 475 6.24 14.14 23.90
CA THR A 475 7.00 12.97 23.44
C THR A 475 6.07 12.02 22.69
N LEU A 476 6.58 11.35 21.67
CA LEU A 476 5.87 10.29 20.96
C LEU A 476 6.77 9.06 20.95
N SER A 477 6.30 7.96 21.51
CA SER A 477 7.04 6.70 21.62
C SER A 477 6.28 5.60 20.88
N LEU A 478 6.93 4.97 19.90
CA LEU A 478 6.41 3.84 19.12
C LEU A 478 7.30 2.63 19.34
N HIS A 479 6.79 1.60 20.02
CA HIS A 479 7.57 0.43 20.43
C HIS A 479 6.97 -0.86 19.85
N ALA A 480 7.70 -1.55 18.96
CA ALA A 480 7.34 -2.87 18.44
C ALA A 480 8.21 -3.93 19.12
N ASP A 481 7.70 -4.50 20.20
CA ASP A 481 8.48 -5.35 21.11
C ASP A 481 8.51 -6.82 20.70
N THR A 482 7.55 -7.26 19.90
CA THR A 482 7.46 -8.65 19.42
C THR A 482 7.47 -8.73 17.89
N SER A 483 6.78 -9.66 17.25
CA SER A 483 6.74 -9.79 15.78
C SER A 483 5.75 -8.84 15.10
N GLY A 484 4.83 -8.25 15.85
CA GLY A 484 3.84 -7.31 15.34
C GLY A 484 4.45 -5.96 14.95
N SER A 485 3.89 -5.32 13.92
CA SER A 485 4.39 -4.04 13.42
C SER A 485 3.52 -2.85 13.84
N ILE A 486 4.06 -1.64 13.73
CA ILE A 486 3.33 -0.38 13.91
C ILE A 486 3.42 0.41 12.61
N GLN A 487 2.27 0.83 12.08
CA GLN A 487 2.18 1.75 10.96
C GLN A 487 1.53 3.05 11.42
N TRP A 488 2.33 4.12 11.44
CA TRP A 488 1.91 5.47 11.76
C TRP A 488 1.66 6.25 10.47
N ASN A 489 0.39 6.48 10.13
CA ASN A 489 0.01 7.28 8.97
C ASN A 489 -0.65 8.58 9.43
N VAL A 490 0.18 9.58 9.70
CA VAL A 490 -0.25 10.91 10.13
C VAL A 490 0.52 11.96 9.33
N PRO A 491 -0.13 12.65 8.37
CA PRO A 491 0.52 13.61 7.47
C PRO A 491 1.42 14.61 8.20
N THR A 492 0.89 15.22 9.27
CA THR A 492 1.61 16.21 10.08
C THR A 492 1.86 15.65 11.49
N THR A 493 3.11 15.33 11.80
CA THR A 493 3.52 14.87 13.13
C THR A 493 4.51 15.87 13.74
N VAL A 494 4.13 16.50 14.86
CA VAL A 494 4.96 17.49 15.57
C VAL A 494 5.20 17.04 17.00
N VAL A 495 6.46 16.78 17.33
CA VAL A 495 6.88 16.28 18.64
C VAL A 495 7.78 17.31 19.31
N ALA A 496 7.28 18.01 20.32
CA ALA A 496 7.98 19.14 20.94
C ALA A 496 9.33 18.76 21.55
N HIS A 497 9.49 17.50 21.99
CA HIS A 497 10.70 16.99 22.61
C HIS A 497 11.27 15.76 21.90
N THR A 498 10.81 14.55 22.22
CA THR A 498 11.44 13.31 21.71
C THR A 498 10.46 12.43 20.96
N LEU A 499 10.78 12.11 19.71
CA LEU A 499 10.20 11.02 18.93
C LEU A 499 11.09 9.78 19.09
N ASP A 500 10.59 8.76 19.76
CA ASP A 500 11.30 7.53 20.09
C ASP A 500 10.70 6.33 19.35
N LEU A 501 11.50 5.68 18.51
CA LEU A 501 11.10 4.53 17.69
C LEU A 501 11.97 3.34 18.08
N GLN A 502 11.35 2.27 18.56
CA GLN A 502 12.10 1.10 19.04
C GLN A 502 11.51 -0.22 18.54
N THR A 503 12.38 -1.08 18.00
CA THR A 503 12.03 -2.48 17.70
C THR A 503 12.90 -3.41 18.55
N ALA A 504 12.26 -4.31 19.30
CA ALA A 504 12.98 -5.23 20.19
C ALA A 504 13.10 -6.66 19.62
N ALA A 505 12.18 -7.06 18.74
CA ALA A 505 12.14 -8.40 18.13
C ALA A 505 11.99 -8.32 16.61
N GLY A 506 11.08 -9.08 16.00
CA GLY A 506 10.88 -9.15 14.55
C GLY A 506 9.98 -8.07 13.96
N GLY A 507 9.23 -7.35 14.80
CA GLY A 507 8.27 -6.32 14.43
C GLY A 507 8.92 -5.07 13.89
N SER A 508 8.23 -4.38 12.98
CA SER A 508 8.76 -3.18 12.31
C SER A 508 7.93 -1.94 12.61
N ILE A 509 8.54 -0.77 12.48
CA ILE A 509 7.85 0.52 12.61
C ILE A 509 7.94 1.27 11.29
N PHE A 510 6.79 1.67 10.76
CA PHE A 510 6.66 2.50 9.56
C PHE A 510 6.01 3.82 9.95
N LEU A 511 6.71 4.93 9.73
CA LEU A 511 6.21 6.27 10.01
C LEU A 511 6.08 7.04 8.71
N PHE A 512 4.86 7.41 8.35
CA PHE A 512 4.52 8.18 7.17
C PHE A 512 3.98 9.55 7.58
N ALA A 513 4.73 10.61 7.24
CA ALA A 513 4.37 12.00 7.42
C ALA A 513 4.38 12.72 6.06
N SER A 514 3.32 12.53 5.28
CA SER A 514 3.22 13.03 3.90
C SER A 514 3.35 14.55 3.76
N THR A 515 3.26 15.33 4.86
CA THR A 515 3.52 16.77 4.85
C THR A 515 4.75 17.14 5.69
N THR A 516 4.69 16.93 7.01
CA THR A 516 5.72 17.43 7.93
C THR A 516 5.94 16.48 9.10
N LEU A 517 7.22 16.17 9.35
CA LEU A 517 7.70 15.57 10.59
C LEU A 517 8.64 16.56 11.29
N ALA A 518 8.25 17.06 12.46
CA ALA A 518 9.08 17.96 13.26
C ALA A 518 9.33 17.37 14.65
N ALA A 519 10.59 17.29 15.09
CA ALA A 519 10.93 16.88 16.45
C ALA A 519 12.17 17.59 16.98
N GLN A 520 12.30 17.81 18.30
CA GLN A 520 13.59 18.28 18.84
C GLN A 520 14.63 17.15 18.79
N SER A 521 14.23 15.94 19.15
CA SER A 521 15.06 14.73 19.14
C SER A 521 14.32 13.59 18.45
N LEU A 522 14.97 12.89 17.53
CA LEU A 522 14.49 11.67 16.91
C LEU A 522 15.45 10.52 17.23
N VAL A 523 14.96 9.52 17.96
CA VAL A 523 15.71 8.33 18.34
C VAL A 523 15.10 7.13 17.63
N ALA A 524 15.91 6.38 16.88
CA ALA A 524 15.49 5.13 16.26
C ALA A 524 16.44 4.01 16.68
N THR A 525 15.90 2.94 17.26
CA THR A 525 16.69 1.83 17.80
C THR A 525 16.14 0.48 17.33
N THR A 526 17.00 -0.32 16.68
CA THR A 526 16.69 -1.72 16.33
C THR A 526 17.58 -2.66 17.15
N GLN A 527 16.99 -3.58 17.93
CA GLN A 527 17.74 -4.52 18.78
C GLN A 527 17.82 -5.94 18.21
N ALA A 528 16.86 -6.33 17.36
CA ALA A 528 16.80 -7.65 16.74
C ALA A 528 16.61 -7.52 15.22
N SER A 529 15.74 -8.30 14.58
CA SER A 529 15.54 -8.29 13.12
C SER A 529 14.51 -7.27 12.64
N GLY A 530 13.77 -6.63 13.54
CA GLY A 530 12.77 -5.62 13.25
C GLY A 530 13.36 -4.33 12.67
N SER A 531 12.71 -3.77 11.65
CA SER A 531 13.24 -2.59 10.94
C SER A 531 12.42 -1.33 11.23
N ILE A 532 13.04 -0.16 11.08
CA ILE A 532 12.38 1.15 11.24
C ILE A 532 12.50 1.91 9.92
N ALA A 533 11.38 2.39 9.40
CA ALA A 533 11.33 3.18 8.20
C ALA A 533 10.54 4.47 8.46
N VAL A 534 11.16 5.62 8.14
CA VAL A 534 10.56 6.94 8.34
C VAL A 534 10.55 7.67 7.01
N GLU A 535 9.34 8.03 6.55
CA GLU A 535 9.11 8.81 5.35
C GLU A 535 8.43 10.13 5.69
N ALA A 536 9.00 11.25 5.25
CA ALA A 536 8.39 12.55 5.43
C ALA A 536 8.59 13.46 4.21
N ALA A 537 7.61 14.28 3.81
CA ALA A 537 7.87 15.27 2.77
C ALA A 537 8.88 16.33 3.27
N THR A 538 8.62 16.88 4.47
CA THR A 538 9.54 17.80 5.17
C THR A 538 9.91 17.22 6.53
N MET A 539 11.21 17.12 6.83
CA MET A 539 11.71 16.63 8.11
C MET A 539 12.56 17.70 8.82
N THR A 540 12.15 18.13 10.01
CA THR A 540 12.89 19.11 10.82
C THR A 540 13.23 18.52 12.18
N VAL A 541 14.53 18.25 12.40
CA VAL A 541 15.02 17.60 13.63
C VAL A 541 16.27 18.29 14.16
N SER A 542 16.31 18.64 15.45
CA SER A 542 17.53 19.25 16.00
C SER A 542 18.61 18.22 16.28
N SER A 543 18.23 17.03 16.76
CA SER A 543 19.15 15.92 17.02
C SER A 543 18.55 14.60 16.56
N MET A 544 19.36 13.77 15.91
CA MET A 544 19.02 12.43 15.48
C MET A 544 19.97 11.41 16.12
N ILE A 545 19.41 10.30 16.58
CA ILE A 545 20.17 9.16 17.11
C ILE A 545 19.66 7.90 16.41
N THR A 546 20.58 7.17 15.77
CA THR A 546 20.30 5.91 15.08
C THR A 546 21.13 4.81 15.72
N ASN A 547 20.49 3.86 16.39
CA ASN A 547 21.15 2.73 17.05
C ASN A 547 20.72 1.41 16.39
N ILE A 548 21.66 0.71 15.77
CA ILE A 548 21.42 -0.61 15.17
C ILE A 548 22.24 -1.63 15.95
N ALA A 549 21.60 -2.29 16.92
CA ALA A 549 22.22 -3.37 17.68
C ALA A 549 21.90 -4.76 17.10
N GLY A 550 20.82 -4.87 16.32
CA GLY A 550 20.38 -6.12 15.69
C GLY A 550 20.63 -6.22 14.18
N ALA A 551 19.95 -7.17 13.54
CA ALA A 551 19.99 -7.40 12.10
C ALA A 551 18.99 -6.51 11.31
N GLY A 552 18.07 -5.83 12.01
CA GLY A 552 17.10 -4.93 11.40
C GLY A 552 17.74 -3.63 10.91
N SER A 553 17.15 -3.05 9.87
CA SER A 553 17.65 -1.83 9.23
C SER A 553 16.86 -0.60 9.66
N ILE A 554 17.52 0.57 9.55
CA ILE A 554 16.87 1.87 9.75
C ILE A 554 16.99 2.68 8.45
N VAL A 555 15.86 3.18 7.96
CA VAL A 555 15.76 3.98 6.73
C VAL A 555 15.07 5.30 7.03
N TYR A 556 15.67 6.40 6.57
CA TYR A 556 15.01 7.70 6.51
C TYR A 556 14.86 8.12 5.05
N SER A 557 13.69 8.66 4.70
CA SER A 557 13.39 9.23 3.40
C SER A 557 12.72 10.59 3.62
N ALA A 558 13.31 11.65 3.05
CA ALA A 558 12.66 12.95 3.02
C ALA A 558 12.91 13.71 1.73
N THR A 559 11.94 14.52 1.30
CA THR A 559 12.10 15.41 0.13
C THR A 559 12.87 16.67 0.51
N ALA A 560 12.58 17.22 1.68
CA ALA A 560 13.32 18.32 2.28
C ALA A 560 13.63 17.99 3.74
N SER A 561 14.84 18.30 4.19
CA SER A 561 15.24 18.03 5.57
C SER A 561 16.14 19.11 6.15
N THR A 562 15.98 19.39 7.44
CA THR A 562 16.93 20.16 8.25
C THR A 562 17.27 19.36 9.48
N CYS A 563 18.56 19.06 9.67
CA CYS A 563 19.03 18.29 10.80
C CYS A 563 20.24 18.97 11.46
N GLY A 564 20.21 19.16 12.78
CA GLY A 564 21.33 19.73 13.52
C GLY A 564 22.47 18.73 13.69
N SER A 565 22.29 17.72 14.52
CA SER A 565 23.30 16.68 14.75
C SER A 565 22.76 15.27 14.53
N HIS A 566 23.61 14.36 14.07
CA HIS A 566 23.30 12.94 13.93
C HIS A 566 24.37 12.06 14.56
N SER A 567 23.96 11.19 15.48
CA SER A 567 24.81 10.12 16.01
C SER A 567 24.31 8.76 15.52
N ILE A 568 25.14 8.07 14.74
CA ILE A 568 24.85 6.73 14.23
C ILE A 568 25.75 5.73 14.96
N LYS A 569 25.15 4.74 15.61
CA LYS A 569 25.85 3.63 16.26
C LYS A 569 25.35 2.32 15.69
N GLN A 570 26.21 1.64 14.95
CA GLN A 570 25.90 0.35 14.36
C GLN A 570 26.80 -0.73 14.97
N MET A 571 26.19 -1.59 15.78
CA MET A 571 26.83 -2.73 16.43
C MET A 571 26.31 -4.08 15.90
N GLY A 572 25.12 -4.10 15.31
CA GLY A 572 24.53 -5.29 14.68
C GLY A 572 24.67 -5.29 13.15
N PRO A 573 24.42 -6.42 12.47
CA PRO A 573 24.68 -6.57 11.04
C PRO A 573 23.66 -5.86 10.12
N GLY A 574 22.65 -5.19 10.67
CA GLY A 574 21.71 -4.38 9.90
C GLY A 574 22.36 -3.13 9.28
N ASN A 575 21.75 -2.60 8.22
CA ASN A 575 22.23 -1.42 7.51
C ASN A 575 21.51 -0.13 7.95
N ALA A 576 22.21 1.00 7.88
CA ALA A 576 21.64 2.34 8.11
C ALA A 576 21.57 3.13 6.80
N TYR A 577 20.36 3.53 6.38
CA TYR A 577 20.13 4.35 5.19
C TYR A 577 19.65 5.73 5.61
N THR A 578 20.57 6.65 5.85
CA THR A 578 20.28 7.97 6.44
C THR A 578 20.67 9.13 5.55
N SER A 579 21.22 8.87 4.36
CA SER A 579 21.76 9.90 3.47
C SER A 579 20.71 10.84 2.88
N ALA A 580 19.43 10.48 2.94
CA ALA A 580 18.33 11.38 2.58
C ALA A 580 18.20 12.58 3.52
N ILE A 581 18.81 12.53 4.71
CA ILE A 581 18.78 13.60 5.71
C ILE A 581 20.16 14.24 5.81
N GLY A 582 20.28 15.48 5.34
CA GLY A 582 21.51 16.27 5.46
C GLY A 582 21.62 16.93 6.84
N CYS A 583 22.44 16.35 7.73
CA CYS A 583 22.70 16.90 9.06
C CYS A 583 23.91 17.84 9.08
N VAL A 584 23.93 18.84 9.96
CA VAL A 584 25.08 19.76 10.09
C VAL A 584 26.32 19.00 10.57
N ASP A 585 26.17 18.26 11.66
CA ASP A 585 27.23 17.46 12.26
C ASP A 585 26.82 15.99 12.32
N THR A 586 27.67 15.10 11.82
CA THR A 586 27.39 13.66 11.86
C THR A 586 28.55 12.86 12.41
N THR A 587 28.25 11.99 13.38
CA THR A 587 29.21 11.07 14.00
C THR A 587 28.76 9.63 13.78
N VAL A 588 29.70 8.77 13.37
CA VAL A 588 29.43 7.38 13.03
C VAL A 588 30.34 6.46 13.85
N LEU A 589 29.73 5.50 14.55
CA LEU A 589 30.41 4.35 15.13
C LEU A 589 29.96 3.09 14.37
N ALA A 590 30.83 2.57 13.51
CA ALA A 590 30.56 1.40 12.68
C ALA A 590 31.34 0.19 13.22
N ALA A 591 30.72 -0.63 14.06
CA ALA A 591 31.35 -1.75 14.76
C ALA A 591 30.84 -3.14 14.29
N SER A 592 30.19 -3.21 13.12
CA SER A 592 29.59 -4.44 12.59
C SER A 592 29.90 -4.66 11.09
N THR A 593 29.22 -5.64 10.48
CA THR A 593 29.31 -5.96 9.04
C THR A 593 28.33 -5.18 8.16
N GLY A 594 27.38 -4.44 8.74
CA GLY A 594 26.38 -3.69 7.97
C GLY A 594 26.95 -2.43 7.34
N ASP A 595 26.34 -1.94 6.27
CA ASP A 595 26.76 -0.71 5.60
C ASP A 595 25.96 0.51 6.13
N ILE A 596 26.62 1.66 6.19
CA ILE A 596 26.05 2.94 6.62
C ILE A 596 26.11 3.92 5.45
N TYR A 597 24.97 4.50 5.09
CA TYR A 597 24.85 5.53 4.07
C TYR A 597 24.40 6.83 4.72
N VAL A 598 25.21 7.88 4.59
CA VAL A 598 25.03 9.11 5.37
C VAL A 598 25.33 10.37 4.56
N ALA A 599 24.75 11.49 4.97
CA ALA A 599 25.03 12.82 4.43
C ALA A 599 25.30 13.79 5.59
N SER A 600 26.27 14.69 5.40
CA SER A 600 26.59 15.75 6.35
C SER A 600 26.95 17.02 5.59
N THR A 601 26.80 18.19 6.21
CA THR A 601 27.13 19.49 5.58
C THR A 601 28.34 20.18 6.18
N THR A 602 28.64 20.00 7.47
CA THR A 602 29.70 20.75 8.18
C THR A 602 30.79 19.85 8.74
N SER A 603 30.42 18.86 9.56
CA SER A 603 31.39 17.92 10.13
C SER A 603 30.95 16.47 9.98
N PHE A 604 31.91 15.60 9.67
CA PHE A 604 31.68 14.17 9.52
C PHE A 604 32.83 13.38 10.14
N ASP A 605 32.55 12.66 11.23
CA ASP A 605 33.55 11.86 11.93
C ASP A 605 33.15 10.39 11.97
N VAL A 606 34.04 9.51 11.51
CA VAL A 606 33.82 8.07 11.43
C VAL A 606 34.82 7.31 12.29
N ASN A 607 34.29 6.57 13.26
CA ASN A 607 35.01 5.54 13.98
C ASN A 607 34.55 4.15 13.50
N GLN A 608 35.31 3.57 12.57
CA GLN A 608 35.04 2.26 12.01
C GLN A 608 35.91 1.20 12.70
N MET A 609 35.25 0.24 13.36
CA MET A 609 35.85 -0.91 14.00
C MET A 609 35.45 -2.24 13.34
N GLY A 610 34.33 -2.25 12.60
CA GLY A 610 33.79 -3.40 11.89
C GLY A 610 34.19 -3.47 10.41
N SER A 611 33.74 -4.53 9.73
CA SER A 611 34.04 -4.76 8.31
C SER A 611 33.05 -4.11 7.33
N GLY A 612 31.93 -3.57 7.83
CA GLY A 612 30.96 -2.84 7.02
C GLY A 612 31.51 -1.50 6.53
N ASN A 613 30.99 -0.98 5.43
CA ASN A 613 31.47 0.26 4.82
C ASN A 613 30.63 1.46 5.24
N VAL A 614 31.27 2.63 5.33
CA VAL A 614 30.60 3.90 5.54
C VAL A 614 30.66 4.71 4.25
N TYR A 615 29.50 4.97 3.67
CA TYR A 615 29.32 5.72 2.44
C TYR A 615 28.86 7.14 2.74
N LEU A 616 29.68 8.13 2.38
CA LEU A 616 29.31 9.53 2.43
C LEU A 616 28.73 9.93 1.08
N GLN A 617 27.46 10.34 1.07
CA GLN A 617 26.83 10.90 -0.11
C GLN A 617 27.50 12.22 -0.49
N GLN A 618 27.90 12.33 -1.76
CA GLN A 618 28.57 13.52 -2.27
C GLN A 618 27.59 14.70 -2.37
N VAL A 619 27.49 15.48 -1.29
CA VAL A 619 26.95 16.83 -1.32
C VAL A 619 28.08 17.77 -1.73
N VAL A 620 27.85 18.64 -2.71
CA VAL A 620 28.84 19.65 -3.13
C VAL A 620 28.43 20.99 -2.52
N PRO A 621 29.32 21.66 -1.74
CA PRO A 621 30.67 21.24 -1.37
C PRO A 621 30.69 20.13 -0.30
N LEU A 622 31.77 19.33 -0.29
CA LEU A 622 32.02 18.34 0.76
C LEU A 622 32.15 19.04 2.12
N PRO A 623 31.83 18.36 3.25
CA PRO A 623 32.00 18.93 4.58
C PRO A 623 33.45 19.41 4.79
N PRO A 624 33.66 20.61 5.37
CA PRO A 624 35.00 21.14 5.63
C PRO A 624 35.80 20.32 6.65
N HIS A 625 35.13 19.57 7.52
CA HIS A 625 35.75 18.75 8.55
C HIS A 625 35.35 17.29 8.39
N VAL A 626 36.23 16.47 7.81
CA VAL A 626 36.01 15.03 7.67
C VAL A 626 37.16 14.25 8.32
N SER A 627 36.83 13.25 9.14
CA SER A 627 37.78 12.31 9.75
C SER A 627 37.29 10.87 9.70
N GLY A 628 38.22 9.92 9.71
CA GLY A 628 37.92 8.48 9.66
C GLY A 628 37.93 7.88 8.26
N SER A 629 37.60 6.59 8.17
CA SER A 629 37.52 5.85 6.90
C SER A 629 36.11 5.92 6.33
N TYR A 630 35.98 6.30 5.07
CA TYR A 630 34.71 6.34 4.35
C TYR A 630 34.93 6.22 2.84
N GLN A 631 33.86 5.93 2.10
CA GLN A 631 33.82 5.92 0.64
C GLN A 631 32.84 6.99 0.15
N LEU A 632 33.18 7.68 -0.94
CA LEU A 632 32.26 8.63 -1.55
C LEU A 632 31.26 7.89 -2.43
N LEU A 633 29.98 8.21 -2.28
CA LEU A 633 28.92 7.75 -3.17
C LEU A 633 28.71 8.81 -4.27
N PRO A 634 29.04 8.54 -5.55
CA PRO A 634 28.98 9.54 -6.63
C PRO A 634 27.56 9.97 -7.00
N THR A 635 26.58 9.12 -6.72
CA THR A 635 25.18 9.31 -7.07
C THR A 635 24.34 9.25 -5.83
N ASN A 636 23.29 10.08 -5.79
CA ASN A 636 22.26 9.99 -4.76
C ASN A 636 21.71 8.54 -4.77
N PRO A 637 21.76 7.79 -3.65
CA PRO A 637 21.18 6.47 -3.62
C PRO A 637 19.70 6.60 -3.96
N ARG A 638 19.17 5.68 -4.78
CA ARG A 638 17.76 5.71 -5.16
C ARG A 638 16.92 5.79 -3.90
N THR A 639 15.99 6.75 -3.87
CA THR A 639 15.03 6.88 -2.77
C THR A 639 14.39 5.52 -2.53
N ILE A 640 14.55 5.02 -1.31
CA ILE A 640 13.92 3.77 -0.89
C ILE A 640 12.45 4.09 -0.71
N MET A 641 11.61 3.55 -1.59
CA MET A 641 10.16 3.66 -1.46
C MET A 641 9.69 2.70 -0.38
N ILE A 642 9.00 3.23 0.63
CA ILE A 642 8.47 2.43 1.74
C ILE A 642 7.00 2.11 1.39
N PRO A 643 6.65 0.83 1.13
CA PRO A 643 5.29 0.51 0.75
C PRO A 643 4.33 0.71 1.93
N HIS A 644 3.22 1.40 1.68
CA HIS A 644 2.14 1.53 2.65
C HIS A 644 1.32 0.23 2.69
N VAL A 645 1.13 -0.37 3.87
CA VAL A 645 0.23 -1.53 4.02
C VAL A 645 -1.21 -1.01 4.14
N PRO A 646 -2.17 -1.55 3.37
CA PRO A 646 -3.58 -1.18 3.52
C PRO A 646 -4.05 -1.44 4.95
N VAL A 647 -4.83 -0.50 5.50
CA VAL A 647 -5.41 -0.67 6.83
C VAL A 647 -6.45 -1.81 6.78
N PRO A 648 -6.45 -2.73 7.76
CA PRO A 648 -7.42 -3.82 7.80
C PRO A 648 -8.85 -3.28 7.71
N PRO A 649 -9.71 -3.90 6.87
CA PRO A 649 -11.08 -3.44 6.73
C PRO A 649 -11.84 -3.60 8.04
N HIS A 650 -12.73 -2.64 8.32
CA HIS A 650 -13.68 -2.68 9.43
C HIS A 650 -14.86 -3.61 9.11
N ALA A 651 -14.53 -4.86 8.78
CA ALA A 651 -15.49 -5.88 8.40
C ALA A 651 -15.10 -7.24 8.99
N LEU A 652 -16.10 -8.02 9.38
CA LEU A 652 -15.92 -9.45 9.63
C LEU A 652 -15.88 -10.15 8.28
N THR A 653 -14.68 -10.31 7.72
CA THR A 653 -14.46 -11.30 6.67
C THR A 653 -14.75 -12.66 7.29
N SER A 654 -15.82 -13.36 6.91
CA SER A 654 -15.89 -14.77 7.29
C SER A 654 -14.68 -15.44 6.66
N GLN A 655 -13.79 -15.99 7.49
CA GLN A 655 -12.83 -16.94 6.96
C GLN A 655 -13.68 -18.09 6.43
N GLN A 656 -13.80 -18.17 5.11
CA GLN A 656 -14.33 -19.34 4.45
C GLN A 656 -13.62 -20.53 5.09
N PRO A 657 -14.33 -21.45 5.79
CA PRO A 657 -13.69 -22.63 6.35
C PRO A 657 -12.91 -23.25 5.22
N THR A 658 -11.59 -23.41 5.44
CA THR A 658 -10.67 -23.99 4.48
C THR A 658 -11.38 -25.15 3.84
N GLN A 659 -11.73 -24.99 2.55
CA GLN A 659 -12.58 -25.94 1.85
C GLN A 659 -11.97 -27.31 2.14
N PRO A 660 -12.68 -28.21 2.86
CA PRO A 660 -12.04 -29.39 3.42
C PRO A 660 -11.38 -30.09 2.25
N THR A 661 -10.04 -30.18 2.31
CA THR A 661 -9.19 -30.87 1.32
C THR A 661 -10.00 -32.04 0.79
N PRO A 662 -10.35 -32.08 -0.51
CA PRO A 662 -11.38 -32.96 -1.02
C PRO A 662 -11.17 -34.34 -0.42
N GLN A 663 -12.00 -34.69 0.57
CA GLN A 663 -11.88 -35.98 1.20
C GLN A 663 -12.17 -36.93 0.06
N LEU A 664 -11.13 -37.66 -0.37
CA LEU A 664 -11.25 -38.78 -1.30
C LEU A 664 -12.54 -39.50 -0.93
N PRO A 665 -13.48 -39.64 -1.89
CA PRO A 665 -14.85 -40.03 -1.60
C PRO A 665 -14.79 -41.21 -0.64
N ARG A 666 -15.33 -41.01 0.56
CA ARG A 666 -15.50 -42.08 1.52
C ARG A 666 -16.49 -43.03 0.86
N VAL A 667 -15.96 -43.99 0.11
CA VAL A 667 -16.75 -45.05 -0.49
C VAL A 667 -17.30 -45.81 0.69
N GLU A 668 -18.55 -45.53 1.04
CA GLU A 668 -19.29 -46.39 1.95
C GLU A 668 -19.47 -47.72 1.25
N PHE A 669 -18.53 -48.62 1.49
CA PHE A 669 -18.66 -50.00 1.05
C PHE A 669 -19.84 -50.60 1.81
N SER A 670 -20.99 -50.66 1.14
CA SER A 670 -22.09 -51.51 1.58
C SER A 670 -21.54 -52.90 1.85
N PHE A 671 -22.00 -53.55 2.93
CA PHE A 671 -21.51 -54.87 3.37
C PHE A 671 -21.56 -55.95 2.25
N LEU A 672 -22.41 -55.76 1.25
CA LEU A 672 -22.45 -56.58 0.04
C LEU A 672 -21.24 -56.35 -0.89
N GLY A 673 -20.77 -55.12 -1.05
CA GLY A 673 -19.61 -54.79 -1.89
C GLY A 673 -18.30 -55.40 -1.36
N THR A 674 -18.11 -55.41 -0.04
CA THR A 674 -16.96 -56.08 0.59
C THR A 674 -17.03 -57.60 0.46
N LEU A 675 -18.22 -58.21 0.56
CA LEU A 675 -18.38 -59.65 0.32
C LEU A 675 -18.04 -60.03 -1.12
N VAL A 676 -18.53 -59.28 -2.12
CA VAL A 676 -18.23 -59.54 -3.54
C VAL A 676 -16.73 -59.39 -3.83
N LEU A 677 -16.09 -58.34 -3.30
CA LEU A 677 -14.64 -58.16 -3.46
C LEU A 677 -13.86 -59.32 -2.85
N LEU A 678 -14.29 -59.82 -1.68
CA LEU A 678 -13.66 -60.94 -0.98
C LEU A 678 -13.83 -62.26 -1.74
N PHE A 679 -14.98 -62.48 -2.39
CA PHE A 679 -15.18 -63.62 -3.29
C PHE A 679 -14.34 -63.53 -4.57
N VAL A 680 -14.14 -62.33 -5.13
CA VAL A 680 -13.27 -62.13 -6.31
C VAL A 680 -11.81 -62.39 -5.94
N ILE A 681 -11.35 -61.89 -4.79
CA ILE A 681 -9.98 -62.15 -4.31
C ILE A 681 -9.78 -63.64 -4.02
N LEU A 682 -10.73 -64.30 -3.35
CA LEU A 682 -10.66 -65.76 -3.13
C LEU A 682 -10.68 -66.55 -4.44
N GLY A 683 -11.47 -66.11 -5.43
CA GLY A 683 -11.51 -66.70 -6.76
C GLY A 683 -10.18 -66.55 -7.52
N LEU A 684 -9.55 -65.37 -7.44
CA LEU A 684 -8.23 -65.12 -8.02
C LEU A 684 -7.13 -65.91 -7.31
N CYS A 685 -7.13 -65.95 -5.97
CA CYS A 685 -6.21 -66.78 -5.20
C CYS A 685 -6.38 -68.27 -5.53
N TYR A 686 -7.63 -68.73 -5.69
CA TYR A 686 -7.91 -70.11 -6.10
C TYR A 686 -7.42 -70.38 -7.53
N ALA A 687 -7.62 -69.44 -8.47
CA ALA A 687 -7.14 -69.57 -9.84
C ALA A 687 -5.61 -69.61 -9.92
N VAL A 688 -4.92 -68.74 -9.17
CA VAL A 688 -3.46 -68.71 -9.06
C VAL A 688 -2.95 -70.01 -8.41
N TRP A 689 -3.59 -70.47 -7.33
CA TRP A 689 -3.24 -71.73 -6.70
C TRP A 689 -3.44 -72.92 -7.65
N ARG A 690 -4.53 -72.96 -8.41
CA ARG A 690 -4.80 -74.02 -9.40
C ARG A 690 -3.82 -73.96 -10.58
N TRP A 691 -3.34 -72.77 -10.93
CA TRP A 691 -2.32 -72.58 -11.96
C TRP A 691 -0.94 -73.07 -11.48
N PHE A 692 -0.54 -72.77 -10.24
CA PHE A 692 0.69 -73.29 -9.64
C PHE A 692 0.63 -74.80 -9.39
N ALA A 693 -0.52 -75.33 -8.93
CA ALA A 693 -0.71 -76.77 -8.72
C ALA A 693 -0.66 -77.58 -10.02
N ARG A 694 -1.03 -76.97 -11.17
CA ARG A 694 -0.89 -77.60 -12.50
C ARG A 694 0.54 -77.59 -13.04
N ARG A 695 1.42 -76.73 -12.53
CA ARG A 695 2.79 -76.57 -13.06
C ARG A 695 3.84 -77.46 -12.38
N ASN A 696 3.48 -78.17 -11.31
CA ASN A 696 4.44 -78.88 -10.46
C ASN A 696 4.47 -80.40 -10.60
N ASN A 697 4.32 -80.92 -11.83
CA ASN A 697 4.60 -82.33 -12.12
C ASN A 697 5.43 -82.45 -13.41
N THR A 698 6.62 -83.05 -13.25
CA THR A 698 7.66 -83.41 -14.25
C THR A 698 8.67 -82.30 -14.61
N THR A 699 10.00 -82.45 -14.52
CA THR A 699 10.91 -83.55 -14.11
C THR A 699 12.35 -83.02 -13.96
N LYS A 700 13.03 -83.47 -12.90
CA LYS A 700 14.42 -84.00 -12.80
C LYS A 700 15.68 -83.26 -13.31
N LEU A 701 16.54 -83.00 -12.30
CA LEU A 701 17.94 -83.44 -12.08
C LEU A 701 19.13 -82.75 -12.79
N SER A 702 20.19 -82.62 -11.97
CA SER A 702 21.64 -82.49 -12.27
C SER A 702 22.21 -81.09 -12.51
N THR A 703 23.42 -80.68 -12.08
CA THR A 703 24.35 -81.00 -10.96
C THR A 703 25.43 -79.88 -10.99
N THR A 704 26.06 -79.55 -9.85
CA THR A 704 27.48 -79.09 -9.70
C THR A 704 27.92 -77.65 -10.08
N THR A 705 28.39 -76.94 -9.04
CA THR A 705 29.58 -76.04 -8.87
C THR A 705 29.77 -74.70 -9.63
N ASN A 706 29.78 -73.64 -8.81
CA ASN A 706 30.77 -72.55 -8.60
C ASN A 706 31.68 -71.99 -9.74
N ASN A 707 31.58 -70.66 -9.87
CA ASN A 707 32.62 -69.60 -9.93
C ASN A 707 33.43 -69.28 -11.21
N GLU A 708 33.42 -67.97 -11.50
CA GLU A 708 34.48 -67.07 -12.00
C GLU A 708 34.78 -66.85 -13.52
N ALA A 709 34.65 -65.57 -13.89
CA ALA A 709 35.62 -64.67 -14.57
C ALA A 709 35.90 -64.69 -16.10
N SER A 710 35.68 -63.50 -16.69
CA SER A 710 36.53 -62.75 -17.64
C SER A 710 36.59 -63.07 -19.17
N ALA A 711 36.36 -62.00 -19.95
CA ALA A 711 37.21 -61.48 -21.06
C ALA A 711 36.72 -61.50 -22.54
N LEU A 712 36.85 -60.30 -23.16
CA LEU A 712 37.42 -59.95 -24.50
C LEU A 712 36.61 -60.02 -25.83
N CYS A 713 36.42 -58.81 -26.40
CA CYS A 713 36.60 -58.30 -27.79
C CYS A 713 36.09 -59.04 -29.04
N ALA A 714 35.37 -58.32 -29.95
CA ALA A 714 35.96 -57.62 -31.12
C ALA A 714 34.93 -57.13 -32.20
N ASN A 715 35.22 -55.93 -32.75
CA ASN A 715 35.09 -55.45 -34.15
C ASN A 715 33.98 -54.46 -34.63
N LEU A 716 34.51 -53.35 -35.18
CA LEU A 716 34.06 -52.10 -35.86
C LEU A 716 33.62 -52.31 -37.36
N PRO A 717 33.31 -51.28 -38.23
CA PRO A 717 33.64 -49.83 -38.19
C PRO A 717 32.65 -48.74 -38.75
N ALA A 718 32.94 -47.47 -38.37
CA ALA A 718 32.91 -46.16 -39.10
C ALA A 718 31.61 -45.66 -39.80
N THR A 719 31.23 -44.37 -39.91
CA THR A 719 31.85 -43.01 -39.83
C THR A 719 30.68 -41.98 -39.95
N TYR A 720 30.70 -40.80 -39.29
CA TYR A 720 30.37 -39.46 -39.86
C TYR A 720 30.25 -38.35 -38.77
N GLN A 721 30.79 -37.15 -39.10
CA GLN A 721 30.74 -35.87 -38.35
C GLN A 721 29.37 -35.16 -38.45
N HIS A 722 28.89 -34.49 -37.38
CA HIS A 722 28.57 -33.04 -37.36
C HIS A 722 27.99 -32.54 -36.01
N ASP A 723 28.46 -31.35 -35.59
CA ASP A 723 27.91 -30.24 -34.77
C ASP A 723 26.95 -30.41 -33.56
N PRO A 724 27.18 -29.66 -32.45
CA PRO A 724 26.23 -29.49 -31.36
C PRO A 724 25.58 -28.08 -31.37
N THR A 725 24.28 -27.98 -31.64
CA THR A 725 23.46 -26.82 -31.17
C THR A 725 22.02 -27.24 -30.90
N SER A 726 21.57 -26.97 -29.67
CA SER A 726 20.19 -26.78 -29.16
C SER A 726 19.93 -27.55 -27.87
N HIS A 727 20.22 -26.92 -26.74
CA HIS A 727 19.53 -27.22 -25.49
C HIS A 727 18.45 -26.16 -25.30
N GLU A 728 17.19 -26.61 -25.38
CA GLU A 728 15.99 -25.83 -25.07
C GLU A 728 16.06 -25.30 -23.63
N PHE A 729 15.92 -23.99 -23.52
CA PHE A 729 15.80 -23.25 -22.27
C PHE A 729 14.31 -23.25 -21.88
N CYS A 730 13.91 -24.12 -20.95
CA CYS A 730 12.67 -23.92 -20.22
C CYS A 730 12.86 -22.76 -19.25
N GLN A 731 12.51 -21.55 -19.66
CA GLN A 731 12.31 -20.42 -18.73
C GLN A 731 11.04 -20.69 -17.92
N SER A 732 11.22 -21.08 -16.66
CA SER A 732 10.20 -20.88 -15.64
C SER A 732 10.04 -19.38 -15.39
N LEU A 733 8.81 -18.87 -15.49
CA LEU A 733 8.48 -17.51 -15.05
C LEU A 733 8.97 -17.30 -13.61
N PRO A 734 9.63 -16.17 -13.28
CA PRO A 734 9.98 -15.87 -11.90
C PRO A 734 8.71 -15.55 -11.11
N GLU A 735 8.43 -16.39 -10.13
CA GLU A 735 7.41 -16.19 -9.10
C GLU A 735 7.77 -14.93 -8.30
N GLN A 736 6.92 -13.89 -8.37
CA GLN A 736 7.10 -12.65 -7.62
C GLN A 736 7.03 -12.96 -6.11
N GLN A 737 8.18 -12.91 -5.43
CA GLN A 737 8.24 -13.03 -3.98
C GLN A 737 7.66 -11.77 -3.32
N GLN A 738 6.60 -11.99 -2.53
CA GLN A 738 5.95 -11.01 -1.67
C GLN A 738 6.96 -10.35 -0.72
N LEU A 739 7.11 -9.02 -0.83
CA LEU A 739 7.86 -8.20 0.14
C LEU A 739 7.19 -8.16 1.52
N TYR A 740 5.88 -8.39 1.60
CA TYR A 740 5.08 -8.39 2.82
C TYR A 740 4.46 -9.76 3.01
N ASN A 741 4.80 -10.44 4.12
CA ASN A 741 4.10 -11.66 4.52
C ASN A 741 2.95 -11.29 5.49
N PRO A 742 1.69 -11.37 5.05
CA PRO A 742 0.54 -11.00 5.88
C PRO A 742 0.39 -11.87 7.13
N ASN A 743 1.00 -13.07 7.16
CA ASN A 743 0.90 -13.99 8.30
C ASN A 743 2.00 -13.78 9.36
N SER A 744 3.12 -13.13 9.01
CA SER A 744 4.23 -12.89 9.95
C SER A 744 4.44 -11.42 10.29
N GLY A 745 3.75 -10.49 9.61
CA GLY A 745 3.91 -9.05 9.82
C GLY A 745 5.32 -8.52 9.47
N THR A 746 6.17 -9.38 8.89
CA THR A 746 7.56 -9.05 8.54
C THR A 746 7.65 -8.65 7.06
N ILE A 747 8.23 -7.49 6.80
CA ILE A 747 8.65 -7.07 5.47
C ILE A 747 10.12 -7.45 5.32
N ASN A 748 10.42 -8.42 4.47
CA ASN A 748 11.79 -8.76 4.11
C ASN A 748 12.19 -7.90 2.90
N TYR A 749 13.22 -7.07 3.06
CA TYR A 749 13.82 -6.39 1.92
C TYR A 749 14.52 -7.43 1.02
N VAL A 750 13.93 -7.70 -0.14
CA VAL A 750 14.55 -8.51 -1.19
C VAL A 750 15.05 -7.54 -2.26
N GLY A 751 16.37 -7.43 -2.40
CA GLY A 751 16.97 -6.73 -3.55
C GLY A 751 16.51 -7.39 -4.86
N THR A 752 16.62 -6.66 -5.98
CA THR A 752 16.05 -6.98 -7.31
C THR A 752 16.48 -8.32 -7.96
N GLY A 753 17.16 -9.22 -7.23
CA GLY A 753 17.62 -10.54 -7.69
C GLY A 753 16.97 -11.77 -7.05
N GLY A 754 15.99 -11.63 -6.14
CA GLY A 754 15.17 -12.78 -5.68
C GLY A 754 15.89 -13.88 -4.87
N ALA A 755 17.12 -13.63 -4.39
CA ALA A 755 17.82 -14.50 -3.45
C ALA A 755 18.43 -13.66 -2.32
N SER A 756 18.49 -14.22 -1.10
CA SER A 756 19.25 -13.64 0.01
C SER A 756 20.74 -13.70 -0.31
N VAL A 757 21.25 -12.67 -1.00
CA VAL A 757 22.66 -12.53 -1.36
C VAL A 757 23.23 -11.31 -0.62
N PRO A 758 24.38 -11.44 0.08
CA PRO A 758 25.06 -10.30 0.68
C PRO A 758 25.41 -9.26 -0.40
N LEU A 759 25.11 -7.98 -0.14
CA LEU A 759 25.25 -6.87 -1.10
C LEU A 759 26.71 -6.56 -1.54
N HIS A 760 27.70 -7.32 -1.04
CA HIS A 760 29.13 -7.11 -1.31
C HIS A 760 29.59 -7.39 -2.76
N GLN A 761 28.71 -7.76 -3.68
CA GLN A 761 29.05 -8.04 -5.10
C GLN A 761 28.63 -6.97 -6.11
N LEU A 762 28.13 -5.81 -5.68
CA LEU A 762 28.09 -4.63 -6.56
C LEU A 762 29.46 -3.93 -6.57
N GLN A 763 30.46 -4.57 -7.17
CA GLN A 763 31.68 -3.86 -7.57
C GLN A 763 31.35 -2.96 -8.78
N PRO A 764 31.84 -1.70 -8.82
CA PRO A 764 31.88 -0.96 -10.06
C PRO A 764 32.76 -1.74 -11.04
N ARG A 765 32.24 -2.01 -12.24
CA ARG A 765 33.07 -2.47 -13.35
C ARG A 765 34.21 -1.47 -13.50
N GLU A 766 35.46 -1.94 -13.37
CA GLU A 766 36.63 -1.16 -13.74
C GLU A 766 36.38 -0.60 -15.14
N ILE A 767 36.37 0.73 -15.25
CA ILE A 767 36.54 1.39 -16.54
C ILE A 767 38.00 1.15 -16.88
N GLU A 768 38.26 0.18 -17.76
CA GLU A 768 39.54 0.07 -18.44
C GLU A 768 39.86 1.44 -19.05
N SER A 769 40.88 2.07 -18.53
CA SER A 769 41.49 3.25 -19.13
C SER A 769 42.07 2.82 -20.47
N PHE A 770 41.39 3.18 -21.55
CA PHE A 770 41.96 3.13 -22.89
C PHE A 770 43.12 4.14 -22.93
N VAL A 771 44.34 3.63 -22.79
CA VAL A 771 45.58 4.33 -23.15
C VAL A 771 45.73 4.20 -24.66
N PRO A 772 45.69 5.29 -25.46
CA PRO A 772 46.16 5.24 -26.82
C PRO A 772 47.69 5.32 -26.79
N GLN A 773 48.35 4.20 -27.11
CA GLN A 773 49.77 4.19 -27.42
C GLN A 773 49.99 4.71 -28.86
N ASP A 774 50.96 5.63 -28.94
CA ASP A 774 51.77 6.03 -30.10
C ASP A 774 51.20 6.99 -31.15
N ARG A 775 51.70 8.23 -31.10
CA ARG A 775 52.68 8.69 -32.11
C ARG A 775 53.70 9.66 -31.51
N VAL A 776 54.96 9.21 -31.58
CA VAL A 776 56.17 9.99 -31.37
C VAL A 776 56.26 11.08 -32.45
N SER A 777 56.33 12.35 -32.04
CA SER A 777 57.03 13.39 -32.77
C SER A 777 57.83 14.24 -31.79
N THR A 778 59.15 14.08 -31.88
CA THR A 778 60.16 14.93 -31.25
C THR A 778 60.02 16.39 -31.68
N GLN A 779 59.94 17.34 -30.73
CA GLN A 779 60.59 18.65 -30.85
C GLN A 779 60.64 19.41 -29.50
N THR A 780 61.87 19.51 -28.97
CA THR A 780 62.50 20.71 -28.37
C THR A 780 61.71 21.65 -27.43
N GLY A 781 62.11 21.64 -26.16
CA GLY A 781 62.64 22.83 -25.46
C GLY A 781 61.69 23.67 -24.60
N GLY A 782 62.02 23.85 -23.32
CA GLY A 782 61.46 24.94 -22.51
C GLY A 782 61.50 24.70 -21.00
N ASN A 783 62.36 25.43 -20.30
CA ASN A 783 62.58 25.42 -18.85
C ASN A 783 61.52 26.22 -18.05
N LEU A 784 61.19 25.70 -16.85
CA LEU A 784 60.88 26.40 -15.56
C LEU A 784 59.59 27.27 -15.43
N PRO A 785 59.13 27.62 -14.20
CA PRO A 785 59.05 26.83 -12.96
C PRO A 785 57.68 26.90 -12.23
N ARG A 786 57.59 26.05 -11.19
CA ARG A 786 56.69 26.03 -10.03
C ARG A 786 55.98 27.34 -9.65
N TYR A 787 54.68 27.22 -9.37
CA TYR A 787 54.08 27.52 -8.06
C TYR A 787 53.06 26.44 -7.71
#